data_AF-A0A6N9A0K6-F1
#
_entry.id   AF-A0A6N9A0K6-F1
#
_cell.length_a   1.000
_cell.length_b   1.000
_cell.length_c   1.000
_cell.angle_alpha   90.00
_cell.angle_beta   90.00
_cell.angle_gamma   90.00
#
_symmetry.space_group_name_H-M   'P 1'
#
loop_
_entity.id
_entity.type
_entity.pdbx_description
1 polymer ?
#
loop_
_entity_poly.entity_id
_entity_poly.type
_entity_poly.pdbx_seq_one_letter_code
_entity_poly.pdbx_strand_id
1 'polypeptide(L)'
;MKIDAILTQVELGKIDLPRFQRGYVWKRRQVRVLFDSLYRKHPVGSLLTWLTELDDGTVKELLLDGQQRVSSLYGVIRGQAPEFFRGDSHAFTGLRFHAENERFEFYQPIKMRDDPLWFDVTEVMQAGVGGLAGLLEEKLGKPDDQIDATRYIEVGSRLLQLLGVKDRDIHIEQVTDTTKSIDTVVDIFNRLNSAGTTLSSGDLALARIAAKWPEARKEMGRYVEKWRTHGFNFAYDWLLRCVNAVVNGEAAFQHLHDTPRDEVRDGLQRTVKHVDAVLNQISKKLGLDHDRVLFGRFSIPVLVRHLELHPPGVMSAEEWNRLLYWFLQAGMQGRFSGTTETKIRQDLVTVDGTVAGIERLIADIGTKWGRQRVYASDFDAWSLGARLYPVLYWLTRVGGAKNFCDGIELQDDLLGKGANLEVHHIFPKAVLYDAGYERPQVNALGNLCFLTSECNKWIGAACPAEPSPFVKGKHDACLRRIGREGYFVLDQKNPGVLESQWIPMDKELWKVENYLSFLEARRHLLADAANFHLAALYPAHAELLSAVDPVPQTSQPQVSVEDEEEMLEELQGWISERGLASGKLGYELRDPATDQIQATIDLAWPNGLPEGQGRPVALLLNESAETYRTVSQAGFDCHTSVEAFKQYVNAEILGEFADSVA
;
A
#
# COMPACT_ATOMS: atom_id res chain seq x y z
N MET A 1 -34.95 -3.74 -15.84
CA MET A 1 -35.13 -4.98 -15.07
C MET A 1 -34.96 -4.62 -13.61
N LYS A 2 -35.86 -5.09 -12.74
CA LYS A 2 -35.80 -4.80 -11.30
C LYS A 2 -34.53 -5.36 -10.67
N ILE A 3 -33.94 -4.62 -9.71
CA ILE A 3 -32.75 -5.05 -8.97
C ILE A 3 -32.95 -6.43 -8.36
N ASP A 4 -34.06 -6.68 -7.68
CA ASP A 4 -34.30 -7.98 -7.04
C ASP A 4 -34.30 -9.13 -8.06
N ALA A 5 -34.89 -8.92 -9.24
CA ALA A 5 -34.89 -9.90 -10.32
C ALA A 5 -33.47 -10.19 -10.85
N ILE A 6 -32.61 -9.16 -10.96
CA ILE A 6 -31.20 -9.32 -11.34
C ILE A 6 -30.47 -10.17 -10.29
N LEU A 7 -30.64 -9.87 -9.01
CA LEU A 7 -29.99 -10.60 -7.91
C LEU A 7 -30.45 -12.06 -7.86
N THR A 8 -31.74 -12.33 -8.10
CA THR A 8 -32.26 -13.70 -8.20
C THR A 8 -31.69 -14.44 -9.41
N GLN A 9 -31.47 -13.77 -10.55
CA GLN A 9 -30.82 -14.42 -11.70
C GLN A 9 -29.36 -14.77 -11.43
N VAL A 10 -28.66 -13.97 -10.62
CA VAL A 10 -27.32 -14.29 -10.11
C VAL A 10 -27.37 -15.49 -9.17
N GLU A 11 -28.32 -15.53 -8.22
CA GLU A 11 -28.53 -16.69 -7.33
C GLU A 11 -28.78 -17.99 -8.08
N LEU A 12 -29.56 -17.94 -9.15
CA LEU A 12 -29.87 -19.10 -9.98
C LEU A 12 -28.76 -19.46 -10.97
N GLY A 13 -27.64 -18.71 -10.99
CA GLY A 13 -26.52 -18.92 -11.91
C GLY A 13 -26.83 -18.61 -13.38
N LYS A 14 -27.96 -17.93 -13.67
CA LYS A 14 -28.34 -17.52 -15.03
C LYS A 14 -27.48 -16.36 -15.54
N ILE A 15 -27.27 -15.37 -14.66
CA ILE A 15 -26.26 -14.33 -14.86
C ILE A 15 -25.01 -14.74 -14.10
N ASP A 16 -23.89 -14.85 -14.81
CA ASP A 16 -22.59 -15.20 -14.23
C ASP A 16 -21.53 -14.19 -14.63
N LEU A 17 -20.42 -14.16 -13.89
CA LEU A 17 -19.28 -13.34 -14.24
C LEU A 17 -18.39 -14.07 -15.25
N PRO A 18 -17.94 -13.41 -16.32
CA PRO A 18 -16.89 -13.96 -17.14
C PRO A 18 -15.64 -14.26 -16.31
N ARG A 19 -15.03 -15.43 -16.55
CA ARG A 19 -13.79 -15.87 -15.87
C ARG A 19 -12.64 -14.87 -16.02
N PHE A 20 -12.70 -14.00 -17.02
CA PHE A 20 -11.71 -12.99 -17.29
C PHE A 20 -11.88 -11.69 -16.50
N GLN A 21 -13.00 -11.48 -15.78
CA GLN A 21 -13.16 -10.30 -14.94
C GLN A 21 -12.25 -10.31 -13.71
N ARG A 22 -11.82 -9.13 -13.27
CA ARG A 22 -10.99 -8.97 -12.07
C ARG A 22 -11.79 -9.24 -10.78
N GLY A 23 -11.08 -9.35 -9.67
CA GLY A 23 -11.70 -9.39 -8.35
C GLY A 23 -12.48 -8.12 -8.01
N TYR A 24 -13.16 -8.13 -6.87
CA TYR A 24 -13.86 -6.97 -6.36
C TYR A 24 -12.88 -5.91 -5.84
N VAL A 25 -13.01 -4.68 -6.32
CA VAL A 25 -12.07 -3.56 -6.02
C VAL A 25 -12.76 -2.33 -5.44
N TRP A 26 -14.09 -2.34 -5.37
CA TRP A 26 -14.84 -1.20 -4.84
C TRP A 26 -14.57 -1.01 -3.35
N LYS A 27 -14.33 0.23 -2.95
CA LYS A 27 -14.21 0.61 -1.53
C LYS A 27 -15.59 0.93 -0.96
N ARG A 28 -15.70 0.89 0.38
CA ARG A 28 -16.91 1.26 1.14
C ARG A 28 -17.59 2.54 0.64
N ARG A 29 -16.81 3.58 0.32
CA ARG A 29 -17.34 4.84 -0.24
C ARG A 29 -18.17 4.63 -1.51
N GLN A 30 -17.75 3.78 -2.44
CA GLN A 30 -18.46 3.54 -3.69
C GLN A 30 -19.78 2.79 -3.45
N VAL A 31 -19.78 1.82 -2.53
CA VAL A 31 -20.99 1.11 -2.09
C VAL A 31 -22.00 2.10 -1.47
N ARG A 32 -21.53 2.98 -0.58
CA ARG A 32 -22.34 4.03 0.05
C ARG A 32 -23.00 4.95 -0.99
N VAL A 33 -22.21 5.44 -1.95
CA VAL A 33 -22.69 6.35 -3.02
C VAL A 33 -23.70 5.66 -3.93
N LEU A 34 -23.51 4.37 -4.24
CA LEU A 34 -24.47 3.58 -5.01
C LEU A 34 -25.83 3.52 -4.31
N PHE A 35 -25.86 3.16 -3.02
CA PHE A 35 -27.10 3.08 -2.24
C PHE A 35 -27.78 4.44 -2.05
N ASP A 36 -27.01 5.50 -1.81
CA ASP A 36 -27.55 6.87 -1.77
C ASP A 36 -28.20 7.26 -3.09
N SER A 37 -27.55 6.97 -4.23
CA SER A 37 -28.08 7.26 -5.57
C SER A 37 -29.37 6.48 -5.84
N LEU A 38 -29.40 5.19 -5.46
CA LEU A 38 -30.60 4.34 -5.59
C LEU A 38 -31.72 4.83 -4.66
N TYR A 39 -31.43 5.25 -3.44
CA TYR A 39 -32.45 5.77 -2.53
C TYR A 39 -33.05 7.08 -3.05
N ARG A 40 -32.21 7.99 -3.56
CA ARG A 40 -32.58 9.32 -4.09
C ARG A 40 -33.16 9.32 -5.50
N LYS A 41 -33.30 8.15 -6.12
CA LYS A 41 -33.77 8.01 -7.50
C LYS A 41 -32.85 8.61 -8.57
N HIS A 42 -31.56 8.66 -8.31
CA HIS A 42 -30.56 9.07 -9.31
C HIS A 42 -30.18 7.91 -10.23
N PRO A 43 -29.79 8.19 -11.49
CA PRO A 43 -29.27 7.17 -12.41
C PRO A 43 -27.98 6.53 -11.85
N VAL A 44 -27.86 5.21 -11.99
CA VAL A 44 -26.69 4.44 -11.52
C VAL A 44 -25.95 3.72 -12.65
N GLY A 45 -26.19 4.13 -13.90
CA GLY A 45 -25.68 3.50 -15.12
C GLY A 45 -26.44 2.23 -15.52
N SER A 46 -26.21 1.75 -16.74
CA SER A 46 -26.71 0.47 -17.25
C SER A 46 -25.81 -0.70 -16.86
N LEU A 47 -26.30 -1.93 -16.97
CA LEU A 47 -25.46 -3.14 -17.00
C LEU A 47 -25.28 -3.57 -18.46
N LEU A 48 -24.14 -4.19 -18.76
CA LEU A 48 -23.91 -4.84 -20.05
C LEU A 48 -23.84 -6.34 -19.82
N THR A 49 -24.66 -7.11 -20.52
CA THR A 49 -24.62 -8.57 -20.50
C THR A 49 -24.36 -9.13 -21.89
N TRP A 50 -23.85 -10.37 -21.96
CA TRP A 50 -23.65 -11.10 -23.20
C TRP A 50 -24.24 -12.48 -23.09
N LEU A 51 -25.17 -12.79 -24.00
CA LEU A 51 -25.74 -14.12 -24.11
C LEU A 51 -24.82 -14.96 -24.98
N THR A 52 -24.30 -16.05 -24.44
CA THR A 52 -23.36 -16.93 -25.15
C THR A 52 -23.67 -18.40 -24.89
N GLU A 53 -23.27 -19.25 -25.82
CA GLU A 53 -23.38 -20.71 -25.70
C GLU A 53 -22.02 -21.26 -25.27
N LEU A 54 -21.99 -22.00 -24.17
CA LEU A 54 -20.79 -22.68 -23.70
C LEU A 54 -20.51 -23.93 -24.55
N ASP A 55 -19.30 -24.47 -24.47
CA ASP A 55 -18.88 -25.66 -25.23
C ASP A 55 -19.77 -26.91 -25.00
N ASP A 56 -20.52 -26.93 -23.90
CA ASP A 56 -21.48 -27.99 -23.55
C ASP A 56 -22.90 -27.74 -24.08
N GLY A 57 -23.12 -26.70 -24.88
CA GLY A 57 -24.41 -26.28 -25.43
C GLY A 57 -25.29 -25.48 -24.45
N THR A 58 -24.79 -25.18 -23.24
CA THR A 58 -25.53 -24.38 -22.26
C THR A 58 -25.49 -22.90 -22.63
N VAL A 59 -26.65 -22.29 -22.84
CA VAL A 59 -26.75 -20.83 -23.00
C VAL A 59 -26.65 -20.15 -21.64
N LYS A 60 -25.67 -19.26 -21.48
CA LYS A 60 -25.43 -18.50 -20.25
C LYS A 60 -25.35 -17.01 -20.54
N GLU A 61 -25.82 -16.21 -19.60
CA GLU A 61 -25.71 -14.75 -19.67
C GLU A 61 -24.51 -14.29 -18.84
N LEU A 62 -23.52 -13.69 -19.49
CA LEU A 62 -22.31 -13.21 -18.85
C LEU A 62 -22.42 -11.71 -18.57
N LEU A 63 -22.27 -11.30 -17.31
CA LEU A 63 -22.23 -9.90 -16.92
C LEU A 63 -20.92 -9.26 -17.34
N LEU A 64 -20.92 -8.50 -18.43
CA LEU A 64 -19.73 -7.83 -18.95
C LEU A 64 -19.43 -6.53 -18.19
N ASP A 65 -20.42 -5.70 -17.88
CA ASP A 65 -20.23 -4.47 -17.11
C ASP A 65 -21.18 -4.37 -15.91
N GLY A 66 -20.70 -3.74 -14.85
CA GLY A 66 -21.46 -3.54 -13.62
C GLY A 66 -21.27 -4.64 -12.58
N GLN A 67 -20.28 -5.53 -12.75
CA GLN A 67 -19.85 -6.53 -11.76
C GLN A 67 -19.80 -5.98 -10.34
N GLN A 68 -19.12 -4.83 -10.16
CA GLN A 68 -18.90 -4.23 -8.85
C GLN A 68 -20.22 -3.72 -8.24
N ARG A 69 -21.11 -3.15 -9.07
CA ARG A 69 -22.45 -2.70 -8.65
C ARG A 69 -23.32 -3.89 -8.22
N VAL A 70 -23.42 -4.92 -9.07
CA VAL A 70 -24.21 -6.12 -8.80
C VAL A 70 -23.69 -6.84 -7.55
N SER A 71 -22.37 -7.00 -7.41
CA SER A 71 -21.77 -7.65 -6.22
C SER A 71 -22.04 -6.87 -4.94
N SER A 72 -21.99 -5.53 -4.99
CA SER A 72 -22.32 -4.66 -3.84
C SER A 72 -23.79 -4.75 -3.46
N LEU A 73 -24.68 -4.69 -4.45
CA LEU A 73 -26.13 -4.83 -4.24
C LEU A 73 -26.45 -6.19 -3.64
N TYR A 74 -25.88 -7.25 -4.19
CA TYR A 74 -26.02 -8.60 -3.68
C TYR A 74 -25.55 -8.69 -2.22
N GLY A 75 -24.33 -8.23 -1.95
CA GLY A 75 -23.73 -8.23 -0.61
C GLY A 75 -24.58 -7.53 0.45
N VAL A 76 -25.08 -6.32 0.15
CA VAL A 76 -25.90 -5.55 1.09
C VAL A 76 -27.32 -6.11 1.19
N ILE A 77 -27.98 -6.46 0.08
CA ILE A 77 -29.40 -6.85 0.07
C ILE A 77 -29.60 -8.28 0.58
N ARG A 78 -28.68 -9.20 0.23
CA ARG A 78 -28.74 -10.61 0.64
C ARG A 78 -27.94 -10.88 1.91
N GLY A 79 -27.06 -9.97 2.32
CA GLY A 79 -26.24 -10.10 3.54
C GLY A 79 -25.06 -11.06 3.40
N GLN A 80 -24.81 -11.58 2.20
CA GLN A 80 -23.71 -12.47 1.89
C GLN A 80 -23.13 -12.15 0.51
N ALA A 81 -21.87 -12.50 0.28
CA ALA A 81 -21.26 -12.34 -1.02
C ALA A 81 -21.85 -13.35 -2.04
N PRO A 82 -21.98 -13.00 -3.33
CA PRO A 82 -22.35 -13.98 -4.36
C PRO A 82 -21.25 -15.03 -4.53
N GLU A 83 -21.58 -16.21 -5.08
CA GLU A 83 -20.65 -17.34 -5.20
C GLU A 83 -19.36 -17.00 -5.99
N PHE A 84 -19.49 -16.17 -7.03
CA PHE A 84 -18.36 -15.72 -7.84
C PHE A 84 -17.51 -14.62 -7.18
N PHE A 85 -17.89 -14.14 -5.99
CA PHE A 85 -17.23 -13.01 -5.35
C PHE A 85 -15.79 -13.35 -4.96
N ARG A 86 -14.86 -12.48 -5.37
CA ARG A 86 -13.45 -12.58 -5.01
C ARG A 86 -12.92 -11.23 -4.56
N GLY A 87 -12.91 -11.00 -3.26
CA GLY A 87 -12.42 -9.76 -2.66
C GLY A 87 -12.70 -9.73 -1.16
N ASP A 88 -12.57 -8.56 -0.56
CA ASP A 88 -12.92 -8.36 0.84
C ASP A 88 -14.41 -8.02 0.99
N SER A 89 -15.17 -8.92 1.62
CA SER A 89 -16.60 -8.72 1.87
C SER A 89 -16.86 -7.57 2.85
N HIS A 90 -15.87 -7.15 3.65
CA HIS A 90 -15.99 -5.98 4.53
C HIS A 90 -16.25 -4.68 3.76
N ALA A 91 -16.04 -4.66 2.45
CA ALA A 91 -16.32 -3.51 1.60
C ALA A 91 -17.82 -3.16 1.52
N PHE A 92 -18.73 -4.12 1.75
CA PHE A 92 -20.17 -3.90 1.71
C PHE A 92 -20.93 -4.33 2.96
N THR A 93 -20.29 -4.95 3.95
CA THR A 93 -20.96 -5.29 5.23
C THR A 93 -21.02 -4.10 6.19
N GLY A 94 -22.12 -4.03 6.95
CA GLY A 94 -22.31 -3.01 7.99
C GLY A 94 -22.66 -1.62 7.46
N LEU A 95 -23.31 -1.55 6.29
CA LEU A 95 -23.90 -0.30 5.80
C LEU A 95 -25.12 0.05 6.65
N ARG A 96 -25.14 1.27 7.19
CA ARG A 96 -26.22 1.82 8.03
C ARG A 96 -26.94 2.96 7.32
N PHE A 97 -28.22 3.10 7.58
CA PHE A 97 -29.06 4.20 7.12
C PHE A 97 -29.66 4.92 8.32
N HIS A 98 -29.43 6.23 8.40
CA HIS A 98 -30.00 7.06 9.45
C HIS A 98 -31.35 7.61 9.00
N ALA A 99 -32.41 7.21 9.69
CA ALA A 99 -33.78 7.41 9.22
C ALA A 99 -34.34 8.83 9.42
N GLU A 100 -33.59 9.77 9.98
CA GLU A 100 -34.05 11.16 10.13
C GLU A 100 -33.38 12.11 9.13
N ASN A 101 -32.07 12.00 8.95
CA ASN A 101 -31.30 12.80 7.98
C ASN A 101 -31.04 12.08 6.64
N GLU A 102 -31.54 10.86 6.48
CA GLU A 102 -31.48 10.06 5.25
C GLU A 102 -30.05 9.84 4.72
N ARG A 103 -29.10 9.62 5.64
CA ARG A 103 -27.69 9.40 5.29
C ARG A 103 -27.29 7.93 5.40
N PHE A 104 -26.49 7.49 4.44
CA PHE A 104 -25.82 6.20 4.47
C PHE A 104 -24.41 6.34 5.02
N GLU A 105 -24.03 5.50 5.99
CA GLU A 105 -22.67 5.42 6.53
C GLU A 105 -22.33 3.98 6.93
N PHE A 106 -21.04 3.61 6.93
CA PHE A 106 -20.64 2.31 7.48
C PHE A 106 -20.56 2.39 9.00
N TYR A 107 -20.81 1.27 9.67
CA TYR A 107 -20.88 1.21 11.11
C TYR A 107 -19.64 1.79 11.81
N GLN A 108 -19.87 2.77 12.69
CA GLN A 108 -18.87 3.44 13.52
C GLN A 108 -19.34 3.42 14.98
N PRO A 109 -18.75 2.60 15.87
CA PRO A 109 -19.26 2.39 17.23
C PRO A 109 -19.45 3.68 18.03
N ILE A 110 -18.46 4.59 17.97
CA ILE A 110 -18.47 5.84 18.75
C ILE A 110 -19.63 6.77 18.32
N LYS A 111 -19.97 6.76 17.03
CA LYS A 111 -21.00 7.64 16.46
C LYS A 111 -22.41 7.07 16.58
N MET A 112 -22.54 5.74 16.53
CA MET A 112 -23.83 5.09 16.28
C MET A 112 -24.41 4.32 17.48
N ARG A 113 -23.62 4.04 18.53
CA ARG A 113 -24.07 3.18 19.63
C ARG A 113 -25.29 3.72 20.38
N ASP A 114 -25.33 5.04 20.59
CA ASP A 114 -26.31 5.70 21.45
C ASP A 114 -27.43 6.39 20.64
N ASP A 115 -27.48 6.15 19.32
CA ASP A 115 -28.48 6.73 18.41
C ASP A 115 -29.31 5.62 17.73
N PRO A 116 -30.58 5.42 18.15
CA PRO A 116 -31.42 4.32 17.65
C PRO A 116 -31.93 4.53 16.22
N LEU A 117 -31.73 5.71 15.63
CA LEU A 117 -32.16 6.00 14.26
C LEU A 117 -31.25 5.41 13.18
N TRP A 118 -30.13 4.80 13.57
CA TRP A 118 -29.27 4.04 12.66
C TRP A 118 -29.80 2.61 12.47
N PHE A 119 -30.35 2.35 11.29
CA PHE A 119 -30.80 1.03 10.89
C PHE A 119 -29.73 0.31 10.08
N ASP A 120 -29.56 -1.00 10.29
CA ASP A 120 -28.76 -1.81 9.36
C ASP A 120 -29.50 -1.95 8.03
N VAL A 121 -28.84 -1.58 6.93
CA VAL A 121 -29.49 -1.66 5.61
C VAL A 121 -29.74 -3.12 5.25
N THR A 122 -28.84 -4.04 5.56
CA THR A 122 -29.02 -5.48 5.27
C THR A 122 -30.19 -6.05 6.05
N GLU A 123 -30.29 -5.73 7.34
CA GLU A 123 -31.40 -6.17 8.19
C GLU A 123 -32.74 -5.68 7.67
N VAL A 124 -32.85 -4.37 7.35
CA VAL A 124 -34.07 -3.79 6.76
C VAL A 124 -34.41 -4.52 5.45
N MET A 125 -33.43 -4.71 4.57
CA MET A 125 -33.63 -5.41 3.30
C MET A 125 -34.12 -6.84 3.49
N GLN A 126 -33.53 -7.61 4.40
CA GLN A 126 -33.92 -9.01 4.65
C GLN A 126 -35.28 -9.14 5.34
N ALA A 127 -35.60 -8.24 6.26
CA ALA A 127 -36.88 -8.19 6.96
C ALA A 127 -38.06 -7.92 6.00
N GLY A 128 -37.82 -7.08 4.97
CA GLY A 128 -38.84 -6.70 4.01
C GLY A 128 -40.02 -5.97 4.64
N VAL A 129 -41.11 -5.78 3.88
CA VAL A 129 -42.28 -5.00 4.35
C VAL A 129 -42.92 -5.63 5.59
N GLY A 130 -42.95 -6.97 5.67
CA GLY A 130 -43.56 -7.69 6.79
C GLY A 130 -42.79 -7.56 8.11
N GLY A 131 -41.47 -7.32 8.06
CA GLY A 131 -40.63 -7.20 9.26
C GLY A 131 -40.39 -5.77 9.74
N LEU A 132 -40.77 -4.74 8.96
CA LEU A 132 -40.53 -3.33 9.32
C LEU A 132 -41.18 -2.94 10.66
N ALA A 133 -42.40 -3.41 10.92
CA ALA A 133 -43.10 -3.09 12.16
C ALA A 133 -42.32 -3.57 13.40
N GLY A 134 -41.74 -4.77 13.33
CA GLY A 134 -40.91 -5.31 14.39
C GLY A 134 -39.61 -4.53 14.59
N LEU A 135 -38.94 -4.15 13.49
CA LEU A 135 -37.71 -3.34 13.55
C LEU A 135 -37.95 -1.95 14.14
N LEU A 136 -39.07 -1.32 13.79
CA LEU A 136 -39.46 -0.02 14.36
C LEU A 136 -39.75 -0.15 15.86
N GLU A 137 -40.52 -1.17 16.25
CA GLU A 137 -40.85 -1.41 17.66
C GLU A 137 -39.61 -1.74 18.50
N GLU A 138 -38.66 -2.51 17.97
CA GLU A 138 -37.40 -2.83 18.66
C GLU A 138 -36.53 -1.59 18.88
N LYS A 139 -36.38 -0.76 17.86
CA LYS A 139 -35.45 0.39 17.88
C LYS A 139 -36.03 1.62 18.56
N LEU A 140 -37.32 1.88 18.35
CA LEU A 140 -37.98 3.10 18.85
C LEU A 140 -38.91 2.83 20.02
N GLY A 141 -39.43 1.60 20.19
CA GLY A 141 -40.52 1.29 21.12
C GLY A 141 -41.90 1.39 20.45
N LYS A 142 -42.96 0.96 21.15
CA LYS A 142 -44.34 1.08 20.65
C LYS A 142 -44.81 2.53 20.71
N PRO A 143 -45.49 3.06 19.68
CA PRO A 143 -46.05 4.41 19.73
C PRO A 143 -47.05 4.52 20.90
N ASP A 144 -46.65 5.25 21.95
CA ASP A 144 -47.43 5.63 23.12
C ASP A 144 -47.32 7.14 23.35
N ASP A 145 -47.84 7.65 24.47
CA ASP A 145 -47.82 9.09 24.79
C ASP A 145 -46.39 9.70 24.92
N GLN A 146 -45.33 8.88 25.00
CA GLN A 146 -43.92 9.31 25.10
C GLN A 146 -43.18 9.31 23.76
N ILE A 147 -43.65 8.57 22.76
CA ILE A 147 -43.04 8.51 21.43
C ILE A 147 -43.84 9.37 20.46
N ASP A 148 -43.18 10.34 19.83
CA ASP A 148 -43.78 11.16 18.79
C ASP A 148 -44.28 10.27 17.63
N ALA A 149 -45.60 10.07 17.57
CA ALA A 149 -46.25 9.28 16.54
C ALA A 149 -45.92 9.78 15.12
N THR A 150 -45.68 11.09 14.97
CA THR A 150 -45.25 11.70 13.70
C THR A 150 -43.89 11.15 13.29
N ARG A 151 -42.92 11.17 14.21
CA ARG A 151 -41.57 10.64 13.98
C ARG A 151 -41.59 9.16 13.65
N TYR A 152 -42.41 8.37 14.35
CA TYR A 152 -42.55 6.93 14.07
C TYR A 152 -43.05 6.66 12.65
N ILE A 153 -44.05 7.41 12.20
CA ILE A 153 -44.60 7.32 10.84
C ILE A 153 -43.56 7.76 9.79
N GLU A 154 -42.84 8.87 10.03
CA GLU A 154 -41.81 9.37 9.11
C GLU A 154 -40.66 8.37 8.94
N VAL A 155 -40.14 7.83 10.03
CA VAL A 155 -39.11 6.78 10.00
C VAL A 155 -39.61 5.56 9.23
N GLY A 156 -40.83 5.09 9.53
CA GLY A 156 -41.44 3.97 8.82
C GLY A 156 -41.57 4.22 7.31
N SER A 157 -41.99 5.42 6.91
CA SER A 157 -42.08 5.82 5.50
C SER A 157 -40.71 5.82 4.81
N ARG A 158 -39.67 6.34 5.47
CA ARG A 158 -38.30 6.35 4.92
C ARG A 158 -37.70 4.95 4.81
N LEU A 159 -37.99 4.05 5.75
CA LEU A 159 -37.58 2.64 5.66
C LEU A 159 -38.32 1.90 4.55
N LEU A 160 -39.61 2.21 4.31
CA LEU A 160 -40.35 1.68 3.17
C LEU A 160 -39.77 2.18 1.84
N GLN A 161 -39.37 3.45 1.76
CA GLN A 161 -38.64 3.98 0.62
C GLN A 161 -37.30 3.27 0.41
N LEU A 162 -36.57 2.99 1.50
CA LEU A 162 -35.31 2.23 1.46
C LEU A 162 -35.53 0.83 0.88
N LEU A 163 -36.57 0.11 1.31
CA LEU A 163 -36.94 -1.18 0.71
C LEU A 163 -37.21 -1.09 -0.79
N GLY A 164 -37.80 0.01 -1.23
CA GLY A 164 -38.10 0.30 -2.63
C GLY A 164 -36.86 0.32 -3.54
N VAL A 165 -35.63 0.35 -2.99
CA VAL A 165 -34.39 0.16 -3.76
C VAL A 165 -34.41 -1.15 -4.55
N LYS A 166 -34.96 -2.25 -3.99
CA LYS A 166 -35.02 -3.55 -4.67
C LYS A 166 -35.90 -3.56 -5.92
N ASP A 167 -36.92 -2.71 -5.94
CA ASP A 167 -37.89 -2.59 -7.02
C ASP A 167 -37.45 -1.65 -8.13
N ARG A 168 -36.29 -1.01 -7.99
CA ARG A 168 -35.78 -0.09 -9.01
C ARG A 168 -35.36 -0.83 -10.25
N ASP A 169 -35.66 -0.24 -11.39
CA ASP A 169 -35.15 -0.71 -12.68
C ASP A 169 -33.72 -0.25 -12.93
N ILE A 170 -32.87 -1.21 -13.29
CA ILE A 170 -31.61 -0.96 -13.96
C ILE A 170 -31.76 -1.35 -15.44
N HIS A 171 -31.28 -0.47 -16.32
CA HIS A 171 -31.24 -0.75 -17.75
C HIS A 171 -30.16 -1.81 -18.02
N ILE A 172 -30.51 -2.86 -18.77
CA ILE A 172 -29.57 -3.91 -19.18
C ILE A 172 -29.48 -3.84 -20.69
N GLU A 173 -28.28 -3.56 -21.19
CA GLU A 173 -27.94 -3.70 -22.59
C GLU A 173 -27.39 -5.12 -22.80
N GLN A 174 -27.98 -5.87 -23.71
CA GLN A 174 -27.60 -7.25 -23.97
C GLN A 174 -26.96 -7.37 -25.34
N VAL A 175 -25.74 -7.90 -25.39
CA VAL A 175 -25.10 -8.33 -26.63
C VAL A 175 -25.71 -9.69 -27.00
N THR A 176 -26.50 -9.72 -28.08
CA THR A 176 -27.23 -10.91 -28.52
C THR A 176 -26.50 -11.74 -29.58
N ASP A 177 -25.37 -11.25 -30.07
CA ASP A 177 -24.57 -11.95 -31.07
C ASP A 177 -23.75 -13.07 -30.40
N THR A 178 -24.25 -14.30 -30.53
CA THR A 178 -23.63 -15.52 -30.01
C THR A 178 -22.42 -15.96 -30.84
N THR A 179 -22.17 -15.36 -32.01
CA THR A 179 -21.03 -15.70 -32.87
C THR A 179 -19.75 -14.94 -32.53
N LYS A 180 -19.82 -13.96 -31.61
CA LYS A 180 -18.66 -13.18 -31.21
C LYS A 180 -17.65 -14.03 -30.45
N SER A 181 -16.38 -13.92 -30.84
CA SER A 181 -15.28 -14.51 -30.09
C SER A 181 -15.12 -13.84 -28.73
N ILE A 182 -14.58 -14.59 -27.76
CA ILE A 182 -14.24 -14.07 -26.43
C ILE A 182 -13.29 -12.86 -26.53
N ASP A 183 -12.37 -12.84 -27.49
CA ASP A 183 -11.46 -11.71 -27.70
C ASP A 183 -12.21 -10.42 -28.06
N THR A 184 -13.23 -10.51 -28.91
CA THR A 184 -14.10 -9.37 -29.27
C THR A 184 -14.83 -8.85 -28.05
N VAL A 185 -15.28 -9.76 -27.18
CA VAL A 185 -15.99 -9.41 -25.94
C VAL A 185 -15.07 -8.73 -24.94
N VAL A 186 -13.84 -9.22 -24.78
CA VAL A 186 -12.80 -8.57 -23.97
C VAL A 186 -12.53 -7.15 -24.49
N ASP A 187 -12.48 -6.96 -25.81
CA ASP A 187 -12.26 -5.64 -26.41
C ASP A 187 -13.45 -4.69 -26.24
N ILE A 188 -14.69 -5.18 -26.36
CA ILE A 188 -15.91 -4.41 -26.05
C ILE A 188 -15.88 -3.99 -24.57
N PHE A 189 -15.58 -4.93 -23.68
CA PHE A 189 -15.46 -4.69 -22.24
C PHE A 189 -14.40 -3.63 -21.92
N ASN A 190 -13.24 -3.69 -22.58
CA ASN A 190 -12.17 -2.71 -22.40
C ASN A 190 -12.58 -1.30 -22.84
N ARG A 191 -13.23 -1.18 -24.01
CA ARG A 191 -13.70 0.11 -24.52
C ARG A 191 -14.72 0.73 -23.58
N LEU A 192 -15.65 -0.06 -23.05
CA LEU A 192 -16.68 0.42 -22.12
C LEU A 192 -16.10 0.86 -20.77
N ASN A 193 -15.09 0.14 -20.25
CA ASN A 193 -14.49 0.40 -18.93
C ASN A 193 -13.37 1.46 -18.94
N SER A 194 -13.05 2.04 -20.09
CA SER A 194 -11.99 3.05 -20.22
C SER A 194 -12.26 4.38 -19.49
N ALA A 195 -13.54 4.72 -19.26
CA ALA A 195 -13.95 5.91 -18.51
C ALA A 195 -14.19 5.68 -17.00
N GLY A 196 -14.21 4.41 -16.56
CA GLY A 196 -14.45 4.02 -15.16
C GLY A 196 -13.16 3.68 -14.40
N THR A 197 -13.25 2.78 -13.41
CA THR A 197 -12.03 2.21 -12.81
C THR A 197 -11.38 1.28 -13.83
N THR A 198 -10.39 1.79 -14.56
CA THR A 198 -9.69 1.06 -15.63
C THR A 198 -9.15 -0.28 -15.14
N LEU A 199 -9.15 -1.28 -16.02
CA LEU A 199 -8.43 -2.53 -15.80
C LEU A 199 -6.94 -2.24 -15.91
N SER A 200 -6.15 -2.87 -15.04
CA SER A 200 -4.70 -2.83 -15.21
C SER A 200 -4.31 -3.60 -16.48
N SER A 201 -3.15 -3.27 -17.05
CA SER A 201 -2.61 -4.01 -18.20
C SER A 201 -2.44 -5.51 -17.89
N GLY A 202 -2.12 -5.87 -16.63
CA GLY A 202 -2.08 -7.26 -16.18
C GLY A 202 -3.45 -7.92 -16.07
N ASP A 203 -4.49 -7.20 -15.66
CA ASP A 203 -5.87 -7.73 -15.66
C ASP A 203 -6.32 -8.07 -17.08
N LEU A 204 -5.98 -7.22 -18.06
CA LEU A 204 -6.26 -7.47 -19.47
C LEU A 204 -5.47 -8.67 -20.01
N ALA A 205 -4.18 -8.76 -19.67
CA ALA A 205 -3.36 -9.90 -20.05
C ALA A 205 -3.93 -11.21 -19.49
N LEU A 206 -4.30 -11.21 -18.21
CA LEU A 206 -4.93 -12.35 -17.56
C LEU A 206 -6.27 -12.72 -18.21
N ALA A 207 -7.05 -11.72 -18.60
CA ALA A 207 -8.32 -11.91 -19.27
C ALA A 207 -8.15 -12.68 -20.59
N ARG A 208 -7.18 -12.26 -21.42
CA ARG A 208 -6.86 -12.91 -22.70
C ARG A 208 -6.25 -14.31 -22.50
N ILE A 209 -5.38 -14.48 -21.50
CA ILE A 209 -4.87 -15.81 -21.13
C ILE A 209 -6.02 -16.72 -20.69
N ALA A 210 -6.93 -16.23 -19.86
CA ALA A 210 -8.05 -17.00 -19.33
C ALA A 210 -9.05 -17.43 -20.42
N ALA A 211 -9.13 -16.69 -21.54
CA ALA A 211 -9.91 -17.08 -22.70
C ALA A 211 -9.36 -18.37 -23.36
N LYS A 212 -8.03 -18.49 -23.45
CA LYS A 212 -7.34 -19.66 -24.02
C LYS A 212 -7.13 -20.77 -22.98
N TRP A 213 -7.08 -20.42 -21.71
CA TRP A 213 -6.82 -21.30 -20.58
C TRP A 213 -7.75 -20.97 -19.40
N PRO A 214 -8.97 -21.54 -19.36
CA PRO A 214 -9.99 -21.20 -18.36
C PRO A 214 -9.57 -21.41 -16.90
N GLU A 215 -8.62 -22.30 -16.64
CA GLU A 215 -8.10 -22.59 -15.29
C GLU A 215 -6.95 -21.66 -14.86
N ALA A 216 -6.43 -20.79 -15.73
CA ALA A 216 -5.26 -19.95 -15.46
C ALA A 216 -5.36 -19.20 -14.13
N ARG A 217 -6.49 -18.51 -13.89
CA ARG A 217 -6.73 -17.78 -12.64
C ARG A 217 -6.72 -18.69 -11.41
N LYS A 218 -7.29 -19.89 -11.51
CA LYS A 218 -7.33 -20.86 -10.41
C LYS A 218 -5.93 -21.36 -10.06
N GLU A 219 -5.14 -21.71 -11.07
CA GLU A 219 -3.76 -22.16 -10.88
C GLU A 219 -2.86 -21.05 -10.33
N MET A 220 -2.91 -19.85 -10.89
CA MET A 220 -2.17 -18.70 -10.37
C MET A 220 -2.60 -18.35 -8.94
N GLY A 221 -3.90 -18.41 -8.65
CA GLY A 221 -4.46 -18.15 -7.33
C GLY A 221 -3.95 -19.12 -6.27
N ARG A 222 -3.72 -20.40 -6.62
CA ARG A 222 -3.11 -21.39 -5.72
C ARG A 222 -1.71 -20.98 -5.28
N TYR A 223 -0.90 -20.43 -6.19
CA TYR A 223 0.46 -19.99 -5.86
C TYR A 223 0.49 -18.66 -5.11
N VAL A 224 -0.35 -17.69 -5.50
CA VAL A 224 -0.51 -16.45 -4.74
C VAL A 224 -0.95 -16.75 -3.31
N GLU A 225 -1.91 -17.65 -3.12
CA GLU A 225 -2.37 -18.07 -1.80
C GLU A 225 -1.28 -18.82 -1.01
N LYS A 226 -0.51 -19.69 -1.68
CA LYS A 226 0.67 -20.34 -1.07
C LYS A 226 1.62 -19.29 -0.49
N TRP A 227 2.01 -18.28 -1.26
CA TRP A 227 2.91 -17.23 -0.76
C TRP A 227 2.26 -16.38 0.32
N ARG A 228 0.96 -16.11 0.22
CA ARG A 228 0.17 -15.39 1.25
C ARG A 228 0.22 -16.08 2.60
N THR A 229 0.08 -17.41 2.63
CA THR A 229 0.18 -18.20 3.86
C THR A 229 1.59 -18.20 4.48
N HIS A 230 2.61 -17.86 3.69
CA HIS A 230 3.99 -17.68 4.13
C HIS A 230 4.36 -16.19 4.31
N GLY A 231 3.38 -15.29 4.41
CA GLY A 231 3.62 -13.88 4.74
C GLY A 231 3.86 -12.94 3.55
N PHE A 232 3.82 -13.44 2.30
CA PHE A 232 4.06 -12.63 1.10
C PHE A 232 2.77 -12.38 0.31
N ASN A 233 2.41 -11.10 0.11
CA ASN A 233 1.18 -10.72 -0.57
C ASN A 233 1.48 -10.22 -2.00
N PHE A 234 1.23 -11.05 -3.01
CA PHE A 234 1.45 -10.68 -4.40
C PHE A 234 0.15 -10.50 -5.19
N ALA A 235 0.12 -9.51 -6.07
CA ALA A 235 -0.96 -9.33 -7.04
C ALA A 235 -0.78 -10.24 -8.26
N TYR A 236 -1.87 -10.55 -8.95
CA TYR A 236 -1.82 -11.30 -10.22
C TYR A 236 -0.99 -10.60 -11.29
N ASP A 237 -1.08 -9.27 -11.39
CA ASP A 237 -0.26 -8.46 -12.31
C ASP A 237 1.24 -8.71 -12.09
N TRP A 238 1.67 -8.70 -10.82
CA TRP A 238 3.07 -8.97 -10.47
C TRP A 238 3.50 -10.38 -10.90
N LEU A 239 2.68 -11.41 -10.63
CA LEU A 239 3.00 -12.77 -11.02
C LEU A 239 3.04 -12.92 -12.55
N LEU A 240 2.12 -12.28 -13.28
CA LEU A 240 2.14 -12.26 -14.73
C LEU A 240 3.39 -11.59 -15.29
N ARG A 241 3.92 -10.55 -14.62
CA ARG A 241 5.20 -9.94 -15.02
C ARG A 241 6.35 -10.92 -14.86
N CYS A 242 6.37 -11.68 -13.75
CA CYS A 242 7.36 -12.74 -13.58
C CYS A 242 7.23 -13.82 -14.67
N VAL A 243 6.00 -14.25 -15.00
CA VAL A 243 5.75 -15.23 -16.07
C VAL A 243 6.22 -14.69 -17.42
N ASN A 244 5.90 -13.44 -17.75
CA ASN A 244 6.31 -12.84 -19.01
C ASN A 244 7.83 -12.63 -19.10
N ALA A 245 8.48 -12.27 -17.99
CA ALA A 245 9.93 -12.19 -17.92
C ALA A 245 10.56 -13.56 -18.20
N VAL A 246 10.02 -14.64 -17.62
CA VAL A 246 10.51 -16.01 -17.85
C VAL A 246 10.25 -16.47 -19.28
N VAL A 247 9.04 -16.28 -19.81
CA VAL A 247 8.62 -16.83 -21.10
C VAL A 247 9.17 -16.01 -22.28
N ASN A 248 8.97 -14.70 -22.24
CA ASN A 248 9.27 -13.80 -23.37
C ASN A 248 10.50 -12.91 -23.12
N GLY A 249 11.02 -12.85 -21.88
CA GLY A 249 12.12 -11.93 -21.55
C GLY A 249 11.67 -10.48 -21.43
N GLU A 250 10.38 -10.22 -21.23
CA GLU A 250 9.80 -8.88 -21.31
C GLU A 250 9.01 -8.47 -20.06
N ALA A 251 9.01 -7.17 -19.78
CA ALA A 251 8.24 -6.58 -18.67
C ALA A 251 6.78 -6.25 -19.06
N ALA A 252 6.52 -6.03 -20.35
CA ALA A 252 5.25 -5.55 -20.88
C ALA A 252 4.38 -6.70 -21.38
N PHE A 253 3.09 -6.68 -21.06
CA PHE A 253 2.17 -7.80 -21.37
C PHE A 253 1.73 -7.90 -22.84
N GLN A 254 2.26 -7.05 -23.72
CA GLN A 254 1.81 -6.96 -25.12
C GLN A 254 1.95 -8.28 -25.86
N HIS A 255 2.97 -9.09 -25.58
CA HIS A 255 3.19 -10.35 -26.31
C HIS A 255 2.71 -11.60 -25.54
N LEU A 256 2.49 -11.50 -24.22
CA LEU A 256 2.14 -12.67 -23.40
C LEU A 256 0.82 -13.33 -23.82
N HIS A 257 -0.14 -12.54 -24.30
CA HIS A 257 -1.44 -13.07 -24.70
C HIS A 257 -1.42 -13.78 -26.06
N ASP A 258 -0.41 -13.50 -26.90
CA ASP A 258 -0.19 -14.19 -28.16
C ASP A 258 0.54 -15.52 -27.97
N THR A 259 1.24 -15.68 -26.85
CA THR A 259 1.91 -16.92 -26.47
C THR A 259 0.92 -18.11 -26.39
N PRO A 260 1.27 -19.29 -26.93
CA PRO A 260 0.46 -20.50 -26.82
C PRO A 260 0.16 -20.90 -25.37
N ARG A 261 -1.03 -21.47 -25.13
CA ARG A 261 -1.48 -21.91 -23.80
C ARG A 261 -0.45 -22.77 -23.07
N ASP A 262 0.09 -23.79 -23.75
CA ASP A 262 0.99 -24.75 -23.10
C ASP A 262 2.32 -24.09 -22.69
N GLU A 263 2.83 -23.15 -23.50
CA GLU A 263 4.02 -22.36 -23.14
C GLU A 263 3.78 -21.46 -21.93
N VAL A 264 2.62 -20.80 -21.84
CA VAL A 264 2.24 -20.00 -20.67
C VAL A 264 2.09 -20.87 -19.42
N ARG A 265 1.47 -22.06 -19.55
CA ARG A 265 1.29 -22.99 -18.43
C ARG A 265 2.62 -23.52 -17.91
N ASP A 266 3.50 -23.96 -18.81
CA ASP A 266 4.81 -24.50 -18.43
C ASP A 266 5.71 -23.37 -17.91
N GLY A 267 5.61 -22.18 -18.50
CA GLY A 267 6.25 -20.94 -18.04
C GLY A 267 5.84 -20.54 -16.62
N LEU A 268 4.55 -20.66 -16.28
CA LEU A 268 4.08 -20.43 -14.91
C LEU A 268 4.74 -21.39 -13.91
N GLN A 269 4.86 -22.68 -14.25
CA GLN A 269 5.50 -23.66 -13.35
C GLN A 269 6.98 -23.33 -13.11
N ARG A 270 7.74 -23.00 -14.17
CA ARG A 270 9.13 -22.56 -14.04
C ARG A 270 9.25 -21.28 -13.22
N THR A 271 8.38 -20.30 -13.50
CA THR A 271 8.32 -19.04 -12.76
C THR A 271 8.11 -19.26 -11.27
N VAL A 272 7.16 -20.10 -10.88
CA VAL A 272 6.90 -20.40 -9.46
C VAL A 272 8.11 -21.02 -8.79
N LYS A 273 8.79 -21.96 -9.46
CA LYS A 273 10.03 -22.57 -8.96
C LYS A 273 11.11 -21.51 -8.71
N HIS A 274 11.27 -20.57 -9.63
CA HIS A 274 12.24 -19.48 -9.52
C HIS A 274 11.86 -18.48 -8.43
N VAL A 275 10.58 -18.10 -8.32
CA VAL A 275 10.08 -17.23 -7.24
C VAL A 275 10.31 -17.89 -5.88
N ASP A 276 9.99 -19.18 -5.74
CA ASP A 276 10.26 -19.92 -4.50
C ASP A 276 11.75 -19.92 -4.16
N ALA A 277 12.63 -20.15 -5.15
CA ALA A 277 14.08 -20.11 -4.94
C ALA A 277 14.56 -18.72 -4.48
N VAL A 278 14.09 -17.65 -5.13
CA VAL A 278 14.43 -16.26 -4.79
C VAL A 278 13.94 -15.90 -3.39
N LEU A 279 12.66 -16.17 -3.07
CA LEU A 279 12.10 -15.86 -1.74
C LEU A 279 12.80 -16.64 -0.63
N ASN A 280 13.16 -17.91 -0.89
CA ASN A 280 13.94 -18.70 0.06
C ASN A 280 15.33 -18.11 0.31
N GLN A 281 16.02 -17.64 -0.74
CA GLN A 281 17.34 -17.01 -0.58
C GLN A 281 17.24 -15.67 0.14
N ILE A 282 16.25 -14.84 -0.22
CA ILE A 282 15.98 -13.57 0.46
C ILE A 282 15.69 -13.80 1.95
N SER A 283 14.79 -14.74 2.28
CA SER A 283 14.44 -15.04 3.68
C SER A 283 15.65 -15.60 4.44
N LYS A 284 16.34 -16.61 3.90
CA LYS A 284 17.44 -17.29 4.61
C LYS A 284 18.70 -16.44 4.75
N LYS A 285 19.05 -15.64 3.74
CA LYS A 285 20.32 -14.87 3.72
C LYS A 285 20.15 -13.45 4.23
N LEU A 286 18.96 -12.86 4.08
CA LEU A 286 18.68 -11.47 4.46
C LEU A 286 17.65 -11.38 5.60
N GLY A 287 17.05 -12.48 6.04
CA GLY A 287 16.00 -12.46 7.05
C GLY A 287 14.73 -11.75 6.61
N LEU A 288 14.59 -11.36 5.34
CA LEU A 288 13.43 -10.63 4.81
C LEU A 288 12.32 -11.64 4.45
N ASP A 289 11.44 -11.87 5.40
CA ASP A 289 10.57 -13.05 5.51
C ASP A 289 9.07 -12.77 5.30
N HIS A 290 8.68 -11.51 5.10
CA HIS A 290 7.29 -11.14 4.85
C HIS A 290 7.12 -9.85 4.02
N ASP A 291 5.90 -9.60 3.53
CA ASP A 291 5.60 -8.53 2.56
C ASP A 291 5.99 -7.11 3.02
N ARG A 292 5.89 -6.82 4.32
CA ARG A 292 6.19 -5.48 4.87
C ARG A 292 7.68 -5.15 4.84
N VAL A 293 8.55 -6.16 4.86
CA VAL A 293 10.01 -6.00 4.82
C VAL A 293 10.59 -6.40 3.46
N LEU A 294 9.77 -6.91 2.54
CA LEU A 294 10.17 -7.19 1.17
C LEU A 294 10.13 -5.92 0.30
N PHE A 295 11.10 -5.03 0.51
CA PHE A 295 11.36 -3.95 -0.44
C PHE A 295 11.87 -4.48 -1.78
N GLY A 296 11.81 -3.66 -2.83
CA GLY A 296 12.30 -4.07 -4.15
C GLY A 296 11.54 -5.28 -4.73
N ARG A 297 10.26 -5.48 -4.40
CA ARG A 297 9.46 -6.60 -4.95
C ARG A 297 9.49 -6.71 -6.49
N PHE A 298 9.70 -5.59 -7.18
CA PHE A 298 9.81 -5.52 -8.63
C PHE A 298 11.22 -5.82 -9.17
N SER A 299 12.19 -6.06 -8.30
CA SER A 299 13.45 -6.73 -8.64
C SER A 299 13.21 -8.21 -8.97
N ILE A 300 12.21 -8.86 -8.36
CA ILE A 300 11.98 -10.31 -8.50
C ILE A 300 11.77 -10.75 -9.95
N PRO A 301 10.99 -10.06 -10.82
CA PRO A 301 10.95 -10.35 -12.26
C PRO A 301 12.33 -10.47 -12.93
N VAL A 302 13.28 -9.62 -12.54
CA VAL A 302 14.66 -9.66 -13.05
C VAL A 302 15.42 -10.86 -12.47
N LEU A 303 15.26 -11.12 -11.17
CA LEU A 303 15.87 -12.26 -10.48
C LEU A 303 15.41 -13.59 -11.10
N VAL A 304 14.11 -13.77 -11.31
CA VAL A 304 13.58 -15.02 -11.89
C VAL A 304 13.99 -15.20 -13.34
N ARG A 305 14.16 -14.10 -14.10
CA ARG A 305 14.73 -14.16 -15.45
C ARG A 305 16.20 -14.56 -15.42
N HIS A 306 16.98 -14.05 -14.46
CA HIS A 306 18.37 -14.49 -14.27
C HIS A 306 18.43 -16.01 -14.06
N LEU A 307 17.58 -16.54 -13.18
CA LEU A 307 17.50 -17.97 -12.89
C LEU A 307 17.07 -18.80 -14.12
N GLU A 308 16.17 -18.28 -14.95
CA GLU A 308 15.74 -18.95 -16.19
C GLU A 308 16.85 -19.01 -17.24
N LEU A 309 17.68 -17.97 -17.33
CA LEU A 309 18.81 -17.90 -18.27
C LEU A 309 20.08 -18.60 -17.74
N HIS A 310 20.11 -18.94 -16.45
CA HIS A 310 21.29 -19.55 -15.84
C HIS A 310 21.64 -20.87 -16.53
N PRO A 311 22.92 -21.10 -16.87
CA PRO A 311 23.35 -22.36 -17.47
C PRO A 311 22.95 -23.58 -16.62
N PRO A 312 22.70 -24.76 -17.22
CA PRO A 312 22.35 -25.96 -16.46
C PRO A 312 23.33 -26.22 -15.30
N GLY A 313 22.82 -26.19 -14.08
CA GLY A 313 23.64 -26.31 -12.88
C GLY A 313 22.97 -25.74 -11.64
N VAL A 314 23.74 -25.64 -10.56
CA VAL A 314 23.31 -24.97 -9.33
C VAL A 314 24.13 -23.68 -9.22
N MET A 315 23.45 -22.55 -9.05
CA MET A 315 24.10 -21.28 -8.74
C MET A 315 24.96 -21.41 -7.48
N SER A 316 26.21 -20.97 -7.57
CA SER A 316 27.14 -20.91 -6.46
C SER A 316 26.67 -19.93 -5.37
N ALA A 317 27.22 -20.08 -4.17
CA ALA A 317 26.96 -19.14 -3.07
C ALA A 317 27.41 -17.71 -3.44
N GLU A 318 28.48 -17.57 -4.21
CA GLU A 318 28.99 -16.28 -4.65
C GLU A 318 28.05 -15.59 -5.63
N GLU A 319 27.53 -16.31 -6.63
CA GLU A 319 26.53 -15.81 -7.56
C GLU A 319 25.27 -15.33 -6.82
N TRP A 320 24.77 -16.14 -5.88
CA TRP A 320 23.63 -15.75 -5.05
C TRP A 320 23.92 -14.50 -4.23
N ASN A 321 25.08 -14.41 -3.59
CA ASN A 321 25.43 -13.25 -2.77
C ASN A 321 25.51 -11.96 -3.61
N ARG A 322 26.08 -12.01 -4.82
CA ARG A 322 26.10 -10.86 -5.75
C ARG A 322 24.71 -10.46 -6.21
N LEU A 323 23.85 -11.44 -6.48
CA LEU A 323 22.47 -11.20 -6.88
C LEU A 323 21.65 -10.57 -5.73
N LEU A 324 21.87 -11.03 -4.48
CA LEU A 324 21.28 -10.45 -3.28
C LEU A 324 21.82 -9.06 -2.96
N TYR A 325 23.11 -8.82 -3.21
CA TYR A 325 23.71 -7.49 -3.13
C TYR A 325 23.01 -6.53 -4.09
N TRP A 326 22.81 -6.92 -5.35
CA TRP A 326 22.05 -6.12 -6.31
C TRP A 326 20.61 -5.89 -5.85
N PHE A 327 19.93 -6.91 -5.33
CA PHE A 327 18.57 -6.81 -4.81
C PHE A 327 18.47 -5.76 -3.68
N LEU A 328 19.38 -5.81 -2.70
CA LEU A 328 19.45 -4.83 -1.61
C LEU A 328 19.71 -3.43 -2.16
N GLN A 329 20.68 -3.27 -3.07
CA GLN A 329 20.98 -1.97 -3.70
C GLN A 329 19.77 -1.42 -4.46
N ALA A 330 19.08 -2.24 -5.25
CA ALA A 330 17.89 -1.82 -5.98
C ALA A 330 16.74 -1.40 -5.04
N GLY A 331 16.54 -2.14 -3.94
CA GLY A 331 15.55 -1.82 -2.91
C GLY A 331 15.89 -0.54 -2.16
N MET A 332 17.12 -0.44 -1.65
CA MET A 332 17.63 0.73 -0.94
C MET A 332 17.62 1.97 -1.81
N GLN A 333 17.88 1.88 -3.11
CA GLN A 333 17.86 3.03 -4.00
C GLN A 333 16.46 3.41 -4.51
N GLY A 334 15.43 2.62 -4.18
CA GLY A 334 14.09 2.83 -4.72
C GLY A 334 14.03 2.66 -6.24
N ARG A 335 14.86 1.78 -6.82
CA ARG A 335 15.00 1.66 -8.30
C ARG A 335 13.67 1.51 -9.02
N PHE A 336 12.70 0.85 -8.38
CA PHE A 336 11.39 0.55 -8.94
C PHE A 336 10.26 1.43 -8.41
N SER A 337 10.54 2.48 -7.62
CA SER A 337 9.53 3.48 -7.25
C SER A 337 9.31 4.45 -8.43
N GLY A 338 8.17 4.34 -9.12
CA GLY A 338 7.84 5.17 -10.27
C GLY A 338 7.65 4.37 -11.56
N THR A 339 8.49 4.60 -12.59
CA THR A 339 8.44 3.96 -13.92
C THR A 339 8.86 2.48 -13.91
N THR A 340 8.23 1.68 -13.05
CA THR A 340 8.57 0.29 -12.73
C THR A 340 8.75 -0.56 -13.98
N GLU A 341 7.81 -0.50 -14.94
CA GLU A 341 7.89 -1.32 -16.16
C GLU A 341 9.11 -0.98 -17.03
N THR A 342 9.40 0.30 -17.22
CA THR A 342 10.56 0.76 -17.98
C THR A 342 11.86 0.30 -17.33
N LYS A 343 11.94 0.34 -15.99
CA LYS A 343 13.13 -0.10 -15.24
C LYS A 343 13.30 -1.61 -15.29
N ILE A 344 12.22 -2.39 -15.14
CA ILE A 344 12.27 -3.85 -15.33
C ILE A 344 12.72 -4.16 -16.77
N ARG A 345 12.18 -3.48 -17.79
CA ARG A 345 12.59 -3.69 -19.18
C ARG A 345 14.09 -3.43 -19.38
N GLN A 346 14.63 -2.35 -18.82
CA GLN A 346 16.07 -2.07 -18.87
C GLN A 346 16.88 -3.21 -18.24
N ASP A 347 16.47 -3.68 -17.06
CA ASP A 347 17.19 -4.71 -16.32
C ASP A 347 17.09 -6.10 -16.99
N LEU A 348 15.96 -6.41 -17.61
CA LEU A 348 15.76 -7.66 -18.38
C LEU A 348 16.62 -7.72 -19.64
N VAL A 349 16.99 -6.58 -20.23
CA VAL A 349 17.95 -6.52 -21.34
C VAL A 349 19.38 -6.76 -20.84
N THR A 350 19.70 -6.33 -19.62
CA THR A 350 21.04 -6.46 -19.04
C THR A 350 21.33 -7.88 -18.54
N VAL A 351 20.32 -8.56 -18.00
CA VAL A 351 20.46 -9.90 -17.40
C VAL A 351 20.64 -10.99 -18.48
N ASP A 352 21.63 -11.87 -18.29
CA ASP A 352 21.99 -12.93 -19.25
C ASP A 352 22.18 -14.31 -18.60
N GLY A 353 21.82 -14.45 -17.32
CA GLY A 353 22.03 -15.70 -16.56
C GLY A 353 23.47 -15.94 -16.10
N THR A 354 24.39 -14.99 -16.31
CA THR A 354 25.80 -15.12 -15.91
C THR A 354 26.19 -14.10 -14.84
N VAL A 355 27.30 -14.35 -14.14
CA VAL A 355 27.91 -13.38 -13.21
C VAL A 355 28.15 -12.03 -13.88
N ALA A 356 28.60 -12.01 -15.14
CA ALA A 356 28.85 -10.77 -15.86
C ALA A 356 27.58 -9.92 -16.07
N GLY A 357 26.42 -10.57 -16.25
CA GLY A 357 25.13 -9.88 -16.27
C GLY A 357 24.78 -9.23 -14.93
N ILE A 358 25.06 -9.92 -13.81
CA ILE A 358 24.88 -9.37 -12.47
C ILE A 358 25.79 -8.15 -12.26
N GLU A 359 27.06 -8.22 -12.68
CA GLU A 359 28.00 -7.10 -12.57
C GLU A 359 27.53 -5.86 -13.33
N ARG A 360 26.99 -6.04 -14.55
CA ARG A 360 26.41 -4.91 -15.31
C ARG A 360 25.20 -4.31 -14.59
N LEU A 361 24.33 -5.15 -14.03
CA LEU A 361 23.18 -4.69 -13.23
C LEU A 361 23.63 -3.88 -11.99
N ILE A 362 24.70 -4.30 -11.31
CA ILE A 362 25.29 -3.58 -10.17
C ILE A 362 25.90 -2.25 -10.62
N ALA A 363 26.71 -2.26 -11.69
CA ALA A 363 27.34 -1.06 -12.25
C ALA A 363 26.30 -0.01 -12.70
N ASP A 364 25.19 -0.45 -13.29
CA ASP A 364 24.08 0.42 -13.70
C ASP A 364 23.43 1.16 -12.52
N ILE A 365 23.38 0.54 -11.34
CA ILE A 365 22.92 1.22 -10.12
C ILE A 365 23.95 2.27 -9.69
N GLY A 366 25.24 1.91 -9.65
CA GLY A 366 26.30 2.84 -9.24
C GLY A 366 26.37 4.08 -10.12
N THR A 367 26.26 3.90 -11.45
CA THR A 367 26.36 4.99 -12.42
C THR A 367 25.19 5.99 -12.32
N LYS A 368 23.96 5.49 -12.14
CA LYS A 368 22.75 6.32 -12.17
C LYS A 368 22.48 7.05 -10.84
N TRP A 369 22.89 6.47 -9.70
CA TRP A 369 22.69 7.07 -8.37
C TRP A 369 23.94 7.74 -7.81
N GLY A 370 25.09 7.60 -8.48
CA GLY A 370 26.35 8.22 -8.08
C GLY A 370 26.96 7.65 -6.79
N ARG A 371 26.30 6.68 -6.13
CA ARG A 371 26.77 6.05 -4.89
C ARG A 371 26.15 4.67 -4.67
N GLN A 372 26.92 3.77 -4.05
CA GLN A 372 26.47 2.45 -3.58
C GLN A 372 26.70 2.24 -2.07
N ARG A 373 27.48 3.12 -1.43
CA ARG A 373 27.63 3.18 0.03
C ARG A 373 26.34 3.72 0.65
N VAL A 374 25.97 3.16 1.79
CA VAL A 374 24.89 3.67 2.66
C VAL A 374 25.48 4.72 3.60
N TYR A 375 24.85 5.89 3.72
CA TYR A 375 25.31 6.99 4.56
C TYR A 375 24.42 7.16 5.78
N ALA A 376 24.92 7.84 6.82
CA ALA A 376 24.12 8.17 8.00
C ALA A 376 22.85 8.96 7.64
N SER A 377 22.94 9.88 6.66
CA SER A 377 21.79 10.66 6.16
C SER A 377 20.69 9.81 5.52
N ASP A 378 21.00 8.60 5.05
CA ASP A 378 19.98 7.68 4.52
C ASP A 378 19.01 7.25 5.66
N PHE A 379 19.47 7.18 6.91
CA PHE A 379 18.66 6.79 8.08
C PHE A 379 17.87 7.93 8.74
N ASP A 380 17.74 9.10 8.10
CA ASP A 380 17.05 10.26 8.65
C ASP A 380 15.51 10.21 8.55
N ALA A 381 14.98 9.25 7.80
CA ALA A 381 13.54 9.13 7.57
C ALA A 381 12.76 8.70 8.83
N TRP A 382 11.48 9.10 8.93
CA TRP A 382 10.66 8.98 10.16
C TRP A 382 9.34 8.21 10.00
N SER A 383 9.06 7.65 8.82
CA SER A 383 7.85 6.85 8.59
C SER A 383 8.14 5.35 8.54
N LEU A 384 7.16 4.52 8.90
CA LEU A 384 7.22 3.05 8.69
C LEU A 384 7.24 2.65 7.20
N GLY A 385 6.99 3.60 6.30
CA GLY A 385 7.19 3.49 4.86
C GLY A 385 8.54 4.03 4.38
N ALA A 386 9.45 4.40 5.29
CA ALA A 386 10.80 4.79 4.97
C ALA A 386 11.49 3.66 4.20
N ARG A 387 12.12 4.02 3.08
CA ARG A 387 12.86 3.15 2.16
C ARG A 387 13.82 2.18 2.87
N LEU A 388 14.30 2.55 4.06
CA LEU A 388 15.28 1.81 4.85
C LEU A 388 14.72 1.14 6.11
N TYR A 389 13.42 1.21 6.37
CA TYR A 389 12.80 0.37 7.40
C TYR A 389 13.12 -1.13 7.18
N PRO A 390 13.02 -1.66 5.94
CA PRO A 390 13.47 -3.01 5.61
C PRO A 390 14.97 -3.26 5.85
N VAL A 391 15.81 -2.23 5.73
CA VAL A 391 17.25 -2.33 6.01
C VAL A 391 17.50 -2.49 7.51
N LEU A 392 16.77 -1.74 8.36
CA LEU A 392 16.85 -1.94 9.81
C LEU A 392 16.39 -3.36 10.21
N TYR A 393 15.34 -3.88 9.57
CA TYR A 393 14.90 -5.26 9.81
C TYR A 393 15.93 -6.29 9.34
N TRP A 394 16.48 -6.12 8.13
CA TRP A 394 17.58 -6.94 7.61
C TRP A 394 18.76 -6.95 8.58
N LEU A 395 19.24 -5.77 9.01
CA LEU A 395 20.31 -5.63 9.99
C LEU A 395 19.98 -6.38 11.27
N THR A 396 18.77 -6.23 11.82
CA THR A 396 18.35 -6.95 13.02
C THR A 396 18.50 -8.46 12.85
N ARG A 397 18.07 -9.00 11.71
CA ARG A 397 18.08 -10.44 11.43
C ARG A 397 19.47 -11.02 11.19
N VAL A 398 20.36 -10.27 10.52
CA VAL A 398 21.67 -10.79 10.08
C VAL A 398 22.85 -10.25 10.88
N GLY A 399 22.67 -9.16 11.62
CA GLY A 399 23.69 -8.45 12.38
C GLY A 399 23.85 -8.92 13.82
N GLY A 400 23.19 -10.02 14.20
CA GLY A 400 23.29 -10.57 15.56
C GLY A 400 22.61 -9.70 16.61
N ALA A 401 21.57 -8.95 16.24
CA ALA A 401 20.83 -8.12 17.17
C ALA A 401 20.15 -8.98 18.23
N LYS A 402 20.27 -8.59 19.50
CA LYS A 402 19.74 -9.34 20.63
C LYS A 402 18.49 -8.71 21.20
N ASN A 403 17.64 -9.55 21.74
CA ASN A 403 16.42 -9.18 22.42
C ASN A 403 16.75 -8.63 23.82
N PHE A 404 16.23 -7.46 24.17
CA PHE A 404 16.62 -6.72 25.38
C PHE A 404 16.41 -7.47 26.71
N CYS A 405 15.35 -8.27 26.81
CA CYS A 405 14.91 -8.90 28.05
C CYS A 405 15.72 -10.15 28.42
N ASP A 406 16.13 -10.96 27.44
CA ASP A 406 16.76 -12.27 27.62
C ASP A 406 18.14 -12.42 26.94
N GLY A 407 18.55 -11.45 26.12
CA GLY A 407 19.84 -11.46 25.41
C GLY A 407 19.91 -12.46 24.25
N ILE A 408 18.80 -13.09 23.86
CA ILE A 408 18.75 -14.07 22.76
C ILE A 408 18.78 -13.31 21.42
N GLU A 409 19.52 -13.82 20.45
CA GLU A 409 19.59 -13.24 19.10
C GLU A 409 18.23 -13.34 18.37
N LEU A 410 17.86 -12.28 17.67
CA LEU A 410 16.59 -12.13 16.95
C LEU A 410 16.60 -12.80 15.57
N GLN A 411 17.05 -14.05 15.53
CA GLN A 411 17.14 -14.86 14.31
C GLN A 411 15.77 -15.36 13.81
N ASP A 412 15.74 -15.81 12.55
CA ASP A 412 14.52 -16.24 11.84
C ASP A 412 13.88 -17.53 12.43
N ASP A 413 14.67 -18.37 13.09
CA ASP A 413 14.24 -19.71 13.55
C ASP A 413 13.50 -19.72 14.92
N LEU A 414 13.05 -18.57 15.43
CA LEU A 414 12.32 -18.49 16.69
C LEU A 414 10.88 -19.02 16.52
N LEU A 415 10.55 -20.14 17.17
CA LEU A 415 9.22 -20.77 17.10
C LEU A 415 8.23 -20.19 18.14
N GLY A 416 7.01 -19.84 17.70
CA GLY A 416 5.87 -19.52 18.56
C GLY A 416 5.26 -18.14 18.35
N LYS A 417 4.02 -17.90 18.84
CA LYS A 417 3.30 -16.62 18.66
C LYS A 417 4.02 -15.41 19.30
N GLY A 418 4.92 -15.63 20.25
CA GLY A 418 5.73 -14.59 20.89
C GLY A 418 7.01 -14.22 20.13
N ALA A 419 7.42 -15.02 19.14
CA ALA A 419 8.64 -14.83 18.36
C ALA A 419 8.54 -13.75 17.27
N ASN A 420 7.31 -13.28 16.98
CA ASN A 420 7.11 -12.18 16.03
C ASN A 420 7.80 -10.91 16.53
N LEU A 421 8.60 -10.32 15.64
CA LEU A 421 9.27 -9.06 15.91
C LEU A 421 8.27 -7.89 15.87
N GLU A 422 8.29 -7.08 16.91
CA GLU A 422 7.56 -5.83 17.02
C GLU A 422 8.54 -4.65 17.00
N VAL A 423 8.09 -3.54 16.40
CA VAL A 423 8.83 -2.28 16.43
C VAL A 423 8.76 -1.70 17.84
N HIS A 424 9.91 -1.38 18.40
CA HIS A 424 10.07 -0.72 19.69
C HIS A 424 10.72 0.65 19.52
N HIS A 425 10.19 1.66 20.21
CA HIS A 425 10.79 2.99 20.30
C HIS A 425 11.83 2.99 21.43
N ILE A 426 13.09 3.20 21.10
CA ILE A 426 14.21 3.23 22.08
C ILE A 426 13.98 4.36 23.09
N PHE A 427 13.60 5.53 22.63
CA PHE A 427 13.08 6.58 23.50
C PHE A 427 11.54 6.52 23.46
N PRO A 428 10.87 6.28 24.61
CA PRO A 428 9.41 6.17 24.64
C PRO A 428 8.74 7.43 24.08
N LYS A 429 7.77 7.24 23.18
CA LYS A 429 7.07 8.34 22.49
C LYS A 429 6.53 9.41 23.45
N ALA A 430 5.88 8.99 24.52
CA ALA A 430 5.29 9.91 25.51
C ALA A 430 6.34 10.83 26.15
N VAL A 431 7.53 10.29 26.43
CA VAL A 431 8.64 11.06 27.02
C VAL A 431 9.16 12.11 26.04
N LEU A 432 9.30 11.73 24.76
CA LEU A 432 9.76 12.67 23.74
C LEU A 432 8.73 13.77 23.46
N TYR A 433 7.44 13.45 23.39
CA TYR A 433 6.40 14.46 23.24
C TYR A 433 6.30 15.40 24.45
N ASP A 434 6.40 14.86 25.68
CA ASP A 434 6.41 15.68 26.91
C ASP A 434 7.65 16.59 26.97
N ALA A 435 8.76 16.20 26.33
CA ALA A 435 9.98 17.01 26.19
C ALA A 435 9.96 17.99 25.02
N GLY A 436 8.88 18.04 24.24
CA GLY A 436 8.70 19.00 23.14
C GLY A 436 9.30 18.57 21.79
N TYR A 437 9.62 17.28 21.60
CA TYR A 437 10.06 16.78 20.29
C TYR A 437 8.89 16.55 19.34
N GLU A 438 9.11 16.88 18.07
CA GLU A 438 8.11 16.80 17.02
C GLU A 438 7.89 15.37 16.54
N ARG A 439 6.69 15.10 15.99
CA ARG A 439 6.30 13.77 15.50
C ARG A 439 7.34 13.12 14.55
N PRO A 440 7.97 13.82 13.60
CA PRO A 440 9.04 13.26 12.78
C PRO A 440 10.24 12.80 13.61
N GLN A 441 10.68 13.61 14.57
CA GLN A 441 11.80 13.27 15.45
C GLN A 441 11.44 12.06 16.32
N VAL A 442 10.24 12.01 16.89
CA VAL A 442 9.79 10.89 17.74
C VAL A 442 9.74 9.56 16.97
N ASN A 443 9.35 9.59 15.69
CA ASN A 443 9.21 8.40 14.87
C ASN A 443 10.41 8.14 13.93
N ALA A 444 11.51 8.89 14.10
CA ALA A 444 12.76 8.71 13.36
C ALA A 444 13.19 7.24 13.34
N LEU A 445 13.67 6.74 12.20
CA LEU A 445 14.15 5.36 12.06
C LEU A 445 15.30 5.07 13.04
N GLY A 446 16.14 6.07 13.30
CA GLY A 446 17.18 6.03 14.33
C GLY A 446 16.65 5.89 15.77
N ASN A 447 15.34 6.00 16.03
CA ASN A 447 14.72 5.71 17.32
C ASN A 447 14.04 4.33 17.37
N LEU A 448 14.07 3.57 16.28
CA LEU A 448 13.40 2.27 16.19
C LEU A 448 14.39 1.13 16.38
N CYS A 449 13.94 0.08 17.05
CA CYS A 449 14.56 -1.24 17.01
C CYS A 449 13.48 -2.32 16.97
N PHE A 450 13.90 -3.58 16.84
CA PHE A 450 12.98 -4.71 16.85
C PHE A 450 13.22 -5.57 18.09
N LEU A 451 12.13 -6.04 18.68
CA LEU A 451 12.12 -6.93 19.84
C LEU A 451 11.06 -8.01 19.65
N THR A 452 11.15 -9.11 20.38
CA THR A 452 10.03 -10.07 20.39
C THR A 452 8.80 -9.45 21.05
N SER A 453 7.60 -9.88 20.64
CA SER A 453 6.34 -9.36 21.19
C SER A 453 6.24 -9.52 22.71
N GLU A 454 6.82 -10.59 23.26
CA GLU A 454 6.89 -10.82 24.71
C GLU A 454 7.82 -9.79 25.39
N CYS A 455 8.98 -9.55 24.81
CA CYS A 455 9.94 -8.58 25.31
C CYS A 455 9.39 -7.17 25.31
N ASN A 456 8.74 -6.78 24.20
CA ASN A 456 8.15 -5.46 24.06
C ASN A 456 7.06 -5.21 25.12
N LYS A 457 6.21 -6.24 25.37
CA LYS A 457 5.22 -6.20 26.45
C LYS A 457 5.86 -6.18 27.84
N TRP A 458 6.93 -6.94 28.07
CA TRP A 458 7.64 -6.94 29.35
C TRP A 458 8.21 -5.56 29.67
N ILE A 459 8.85 -4.90 28.71
CA ILE A 459 9.35 -3.53 28.86
C ILE A 459 8.20 -2.56 29.16
N GLY A 460 7.07 -2.70 28.45
CA GLY A 460 5.87 -1.90 28.70
C GLY A 460 5.21 -2.14 30.06
N ALA A 461 5.18 -3.39 30.54
CA ALA A 461 4.55 -3.80 31.81
C ALA A 461 5.44 -3.54 33.03
N ALA A 462 6.75 -3.48 32.87
CA ALA A 462 7.71 -3.10 33.91
C ALA A 462 7.60 -1.61 34.33
N CYS A 463 6.67 -0.85 33.75
CA CYS A 463 6.14 0.42 34.23
C CYS A 463 4.85 0.23 35.07
N PRO A 464 4.93 -0.08 36.39
CA PRO A 464 3.76 0.02 37.24
C PRO A 464 3.46 1.50 37.55
N ALA A 465 2.24 1.90 37.24
CA ALA A 465 1.65 3.16 37.66
C ALA A 465 1.23 3.08 39.13
N GLU A 466 2.11 3.44 40.08
CA GLU A 466 1.65 3.86 41.39
C GLU A 466 1.86 5.38 41.57
N PRO A 467 0.80 6.14 41.90
CA PRO A 467 0.92 7.56 42.16
C PRO A 467 1.59 7.81 43.51
N SER A 468 2.80 8.38 43.50
CA SER A 468 3.40 8.97 44.69
C SER A 468 2.75 10.33 44.98
N PRO A 469 2.40 10.65 46.24
CA PRO A 469 1.78 11.93 46.61
C PRO A 469 2.72 13.15 46.43
N PHE A 470 3.97 12.94 46.03
CA PHE A 470 4.97 14.00 45.86
C PHE A 470 5.24 14.38 44.40
N VAL A 471 4.46 13.86 43.44
CA VAL A 471 4.79 13.99 42.00
C VAL A 471 3.55 14.31 41.17
N LYS A 472 3.55 15.45 40.49
CA LYS A 472 2.51 15.84 39.52
C LYS A 472 2.83 15.22 38.15
N GLY A 473 2.07 14.19 37.77
CA GLY A 473 2.07 13.62 36.42
C GLY A 473 2.11 12.09 36.41
N LYS A 474 1.23 11.44 35.63
CA LYS A 474 1.16 9.96 35.51
C LYS A 474 2.43 9.34 34.87
N HIS A 475 3.26 10.11 34.17
CA HIS A 475 4.42 9.62 33.43
C HIS A 475 5.71 9.50 34.25
N ASP A 476 5.79 10.13 35.42
CA ASP A 476 7.05 10.20 36.20
C ASP A 476 7.40 8.87 36.91
N ALA A 477 6.42 7.97 37.08
CA ALA A 477 6.66 6.61 37.56
C ALA A 477 7.37 5.72 36.52
N CYS A 478 7.08 5.92 35.22
CA CYS A 478 7.84 5.29 34.12
C CYS A 478 9.27 5.85 34.03
N LEU A 479 9.42 7.15 34.28
CA LEU A 479 10.70 7.86 34.21
C LEU A 479 11.71 7.38 35.27
N ARG A 480 11.27 6.91 36.44
CA ARG A 480 12.18 6.49 37.53
C ARG A 480 12.85 5.13 37.33
N ARG A 481 12.37 4.28 36.43
CA ARG A 481 13.01 3.00 36.14
C ARG A 481 13.55 2.90 34.73
N ILE A 482 13.00 3.67 33.77
CA ILE A 482 13.49 3.69 32.38
C ILE A 482 14.08 5.05 31.92
N GLY A 483 13.59 6.18 32.46
CA GLY A 483 13.88 7.52 31.92
C GLY A 483 15.07 8.28 32.52
N ARG A 484 15.74 7.77 33.57
CA ARG A 484 17.05 8.28 34.02
C ARG A 484 18.15 7.21 34.06
N GLU A 485 17.78 5.93 34.19
CA GLU A 485 18.70 4.77 34.30
C GLU A 485 18.25 3.53 33.47
N GLY A 486 17.36 3.69 32.49
CA GLY A 486 16.54 2.58 31.98
C GLY A 486 17.10 1.51 31.08
N TYR A 487 17.94 1.91 30.14
CA TYR A 487 18.60 0.95 29.27
C TYR A 487 19.89 0.42 29.91
N PHE A 488 20.43 1.11 30.93
CA PHE A 488 21.61 0.70 31.70
C PHE A 488 21.39 -0.65 32.41
N VAL A 489 20.19 -0.87 32.96
CA VAL A 489 19.86 -2.13 33.65
C VAL A 489 19.78 -3.31 32.68
N LEU A 490 19.42 -3.06 31.42
CA LEU A 490 19.32 -4.10 30.40
C LEU A 490 20.70 -4.61 30.00
N ASP A 491 21.67 -3.71 29.82
CA ASP A 491 23.05 -4.11 29.52
C ASP A 491 23.74 -4.77 30.73
N GLN A 492 23.42 -4.35 31.96
CA GLN A 492 23.90 -5.06 33.16
C GLN A 492 23.33 -6.48 33.28
N LYS A 493 22.06 -6.66 32.90
CA LYS A 493 21.40 -7.97 32.94
C LYS A 493 21.87 -8.87 31.79
N ASN A 494 22.05 -8.28 30.60
CA ASN A 494 22.43 -8.94 29.36
C ASN A 494 23.54 -8.12 28.67
N PRO A 495 24.83 -8.34 29.01
CA PRO A 495 25.94 -7.55 28.46
C PRO A 495 26.01 -7.59 26.92
N GLY A 496 26.15 -6.42 26.31
CA GLY A 496 26.27 -6.23 24.86
C GLY A 496 24.93 -6.17 24.13
N VAL A 497 23.80 -6.17 24.84
CA VAL A 497 22.47 -6.17 24.21
C VAL A 497 22.15 -4.83 23.52
N LEU A 498 22.62 -3.71 24.09
CA LEU A 498 22.43 -2.39 23.50
C LEU A 498 23.32 -2.20 22.26
N GLU A 499 24.59 -2.57 22.38
CA GLU A 499 25.56 -2.51 21.26
C GLU A 499 25.08 -3.37 20.08
N SER A 500 24.51 -4.55 20.34
CA SER A 500 23.96 -5.43 19.30
C SER A 500 22.82 -4.80 18.48
N GLN A 501 22.21 -3.72 18.97
CA GLN A 501 21.11 -2.99 18.33
C GLN A 501 21.57 -1.60 17.84
N TRP A 502 22.88 -1.40 17.72
CA TRP A 502 23.54 -0.18 17.27
C TRP A 502 23.15 1.04 18.12
N ILE A 503 22.98 0.84 19.43
CA ILE A 503 22.78 1.94 20.38
C ILE A 503 24.16 2.53 20.71
N PRO A 504 24.39 3.85 20.52
CA PRO A 504 25.64 4.50 20.90
C PRO A 504 25.99 4.22 22.37
N MET A 505 27.22 3.84 22.66
CA MET A 505 27.60 3.46 24.05
C MET A 505 28.04 4.64 24.91
N ASP A 506 28.06 5.86 24.36
CA ASP A 506 28.20 7.08 25.14
C ASP A 506 26.92 7.35 25.95
N LYS A 507 27.05 7.22 27.27
CA LYS A 507 25.96 7.33 28.24
C LYS A 507 25.35 8.73 28.29
N GLU A 508 26.09 9.76 27.89
CA GLU A 508 25.53 11.12 27.83
C GLU A 508 24.46 11.22 26.74
N LEU A 509 24.56 10.46 25.65
CA LEU A 509 23.56 10.43 24.58
C LEU A 509 22.25 9.77 25.00
N TRP A 510 22.21 9.06 26.14
CA TRP A 510 20.97 8.37 26.57
C TRP A 510 20.00 9.29 27.30
N LYS A 511 20.38 10.54 27.53
CA LYS A 511 19.55 11.56 28.16
C LYS A 511 18.57 12.14 27.14
N VAL A 512 17.36 12.44 27.60
CA VAL A 512 16.29 12.97 26.73
C VAL A 512 16.71 14.28 26.08
N GLU A 513 17.41 15.15 26.80
CA GLU A 513 17.96 16.41 26.29
C GLU A 513 18.98 16.24 25.14
N ASN A 514 19.62 15.07 25.04
CA ASN A 514 20.63 14.74 24.03
C ASN A 514 20.06 13.85 22.90
N TYR A 515 18.73 13.72 22.81
CA TYR A 515 18.06 12.81 21.88
C TYR A 515 18.45 13.02 20.41
N LEU A 516 18.62 14.27 19.95
CA LEU A 516 19.02 14.53 18.56
C LEU A 516 20.46 14.06 18.27
N SER A 517 21.38 14.28 19.22
CA SER A 517 22.76 13.77 19.13
C SER A 517 22.80 12.24 19.21
N PHE A 518 21.89 11.62 19.97
CA PHE A 518 21.71 10.17 19.96
C PHE A 518 21.32 9.64 18.58
N LEU A 519 20.31 10.27 17.95
CA LEU A 519 19.88 9.90 16.61
C LEU A 519 21.03 10.02 15.62
N GLU A 520 21.77 11.12 15.67
CA GLU A 520 22.95 11.35 14.82
C GLU A 520 23.99 10.24 14.97
N ALA A 521 24.45 9.97 16.19
CA ALA A 521 25.43 8.92 16.45
C ALA A 521 24.94 7.53 16.02
N ARG A 522 23.66 7.21 16.27
CA ARG A 522 23.06 5.93 15.89
C ARG A 522 22.97 5.76 14.38
N ARG A 523 22.66 6.82 13.63
CA ARG A 523 22.62 6.76 12.15
C ARG A 523 23.96 6.36 11.56
N HIS A 524 25.08 6.82 12.10
CA HIS A 524 26.42 6.38 11.69
C HIS A 524 26.64 4.89 11.96
N LEU A 525 26.33 4.42 13.17
CA LEU A 525 26.47 2.99 13.51
C LEU A 525 25.63 2.08 12.59
N LEU A 526 24.40 2.49 12.26
CA LEU A 526 23.54 1.75 11.35
C LEU A 526 24.06 1.74 9.91
N ALA A 527 24.60 2.87 9.43
CA ALA A 527 25.21 2.96 8.11
C ALA A 527 26.46 2.07 8.00
N ASP A 528 27.34 2.10 9.00
CA ASP A 528 28.52 1.24 9.04
C ASP A 528 28.15 -0.24 9.08
N ALA A 529 27.13 -0.61 9.86
CA ALA A 529 26.60 -1.97 9.88
C ALA A 529 26.04 -2.42 8.51
N ALA A 530 25.26 -1.56 7.85
CA ALA A 530 24.73 -1.83 6.52
C ALA A 530 25.86 -2.06 5.50
N ASN A 531 26.87 -1.18 5.50
CA ASN A 531 28.02 -1.31 4.61
C ASN A 531 28.87 -2.55 4.92
N PHE A 532 29.04 -2.91 6.19
CA PHE A 532 29.75 -4.12 6.61
C PHE A 532 29.06 -5.38 6.05
N HIS A 533 27.75 -5.51 6.20
CA HIS A 533 27.01 -6.66 5.69
C HIS A 533 26.91 -6.67 4.15
N LEU A 534 26.86 -5.50 3.51
CA LEU A 534 26.95 -5.38 2.06
C LEU A 534 28.31 -5.86 1.53
N ALA A 535 29.41 -5.49 2.19
CA ALA A 535 30.75 -5.95 1.85
C ALA A 535 30.92 -7.46 2.06
N ALA A 536 30.25 -8.05 3.06
CA ALA A 536 30.24 -9.49 3.26
C ALA A 536 29.53 -10.25 2.12
N LEU A 537 28.48 -9.66 1.52
CA LEU A 537 27.83 -10.22 0.33
C LEU A 537 28.69 -10.05 -0.92
N TYR A 538 29.36 -8.90 -1.08
CA TYR A 538 30.20 -8.65 -2.24
C TYR A 538 31.57 -8.05 -1.87
N PRO A 539 32.57 -8.90 -1.53
CA PRO A 539 33.87 -8.46 -1.04
C PRO A 539 34.65 -7.55 -2.00
N ALA A 540 34.43 -7.65 -3.31
CA ALA A 540 35.08 -6.78 -4.29
C ALA A 540 34.66 -5.30 -4.15
N HIS A 541 33.53 -5.01 -3.51
CA HIS A 541 33.08 -3.66 -3.19
C HIS A 541 33.47 -3.19 -1.79
N ALA A 542 34.22 -3.98 -1.01
CA ALA A 542 34.57 -3.64 0.37
C ALA A 542 35.31 -2.29 0.47
N GLU A 543 36.25 -1.99 -0.44
CA GLU A 543 36.97 -0.71 -0.47
C GLU A 543 36.02 0.47 -0.73
N LEU A 544 35.14 0.35 -1.74
CA LEU A 544 34.13 1.36 -2.05
C LEU A 544 33.17 1.59 -0.87
N LEU A 545 32.80 0.52 -0.17
CA LEU A 545 31.87 0.56 0.96
C LEU A 545 32.53 0.97 2.28
N SER A 546 33.85 1.00 2.38
CA SER A 546 34.60 1.42 3.58
C SER A 546 35.20 2.82 3.46
N ALA A 547 35.00 3.48 2.32
CA ALA A 547 35.41 4.86 2.11
C ALA A 547 34.85 5.77 3.22
N VAL A 548 35.70 6.65 3.75
CA VAL A 548 35.32 7.64 4.76
C VAL A 548 34.16 8.47 4.20
N ASP A 549 33.18 8.79 5.04
CA ASP A 549 32.11 9.70 4.67
C ASP A 549 32.77 10.94 4.04
N PRO A 550 32.39 11.34 2.81
CA PRO A 550 32.91 12.56 2.25
C PRO A 550 32.68 13.65 3.29
N VAL A 551 33.72 14.48 3.53
CA VAL A 551 33.58 15.76 4.25
C VAL A 551 32.24 16.32 3.80
N PRO A 552 31.33 16.73 4.70
CA PRO A 552 30.04 17.24 4.28
C PRO A 552 30.32 18.32 3.25
N GLN A 553 30.20 17.97 1.97
CA GLN A 553 29.94 18.93 0.93
C GLN A 553 28.66 19.49 1.43
N THR A 554 28.74 20.71 1.97
CA THR A 554 27.63 21.53 2.46
C THR A 554 26.40 20.89 1.92
N SER A 555 25.74 20.11 2.78
CA SER A 555 24.48 19.50 2.46
C SER A 555 23.76 20.58 1.68
N GLN A 556 23.47 20.34 0.39
CA GLN A 556 22.42 21.12 -0.24
C GLN A 556 21.33 21.14 0.82
N PRO A 557 21.03 22.32 1.40
CA PRO A 557 20.49 22.38 2.75
C PRO A 557 19.34 21.38 2.80
N GLN A 558 19.45 20.43 3.74
CA GLN A 558 18.23 19.79 4.21
C GLN A 558 17.42 20.96 4.68
N VAL A 559 16.46 21.31 3.84
CA VAL A 559 15.61 22.46 4.00
C VAL A 559 15.04 22.35 5.40
N SER A 560 15.54 23.18 6.32
CA SER A 560 14.92 23.32 7.62
C SER A 560 13.49 23.82 7.39
N VAL A 561 12.59 23.66 8.36
CA VAL A 561 11.22 24.18 8.21
C VAL A 561 11.24 25.70 7.93
N GLU A 562 12.27 26.42 8.41
CA GLU A 562 12.54 27.82 8.09
C GLU A 562 13.08 28.04 6.66
N ASP A 563 13.94 27.16 6.15
CA ASP A 563 14.40 27.19 4.74
C ASP A 563 13.28 26.80 3.76
N GLU A 564 12.29 26.00 4.20
CA GLU A 564 11.21 25.52 3.34
C GLU A 564 10.21 26.63 3.05
N GLU A 565 9.87 27.40 4.08
CA GLU A 565 9.07 28.61 3.94
C GLU A 565 9.78 29.63 3.02
N GLU A 566 11.08 29.87 3.20
CA GLU A 566 11.86 30.76 2.33
C GLU A 566 11.89 30.28 0.86
N MET A 567 12.10 28.97 0.64
CA MET A 567 12.07 28.38 -0.70
C MET A 567 10.69 28.47 -1.39
N LEU A 568 9.61 28.29 -0.62
CA LEU A 568 8.24 28.42 -1.14
C LEU A 568 7.88 29.88 -1.43
N GLU A 569 8.40 30.83 -0.65
CA GLU A 569 8.27 32.27 -0.91
C GLU A 569 9.03 32.69 -2.17
N GLU A 570 10.29 32.27 -2.33
CA GLU A 570 11.09 32.52 -3.53
C GLU A 570 10.43 31.93 -4.78
N LEU A 571 9.90 30.70 -4.68
CA LEU A 571 9.19 30.06 -5.78
C LEU A 571 7.91 30.83 -6.14
N GLN A 572 7.14 31.30 -5.16
CA GLN A 572 5.95 32.11 -5.43
C GLN A 572 6.27 33.45 -6.09
N GLY A 573 7.39 34.09 -5.70
CA GLY A 573 7.93 35.26 -6.40
C GLY A 573 8.25 34.94 -7.86
N TRP A 574 8.98 33.84 -8.10
CA TRP A 574 9.36 33.38 -9.45
C TRP A 574 8.16 33.05 -10.36
N ILE A 575 7.07 32.51 -9.80
CA ILE A 575 5.81 32.24 -10.50
C ILE A 575 5.09 33.55 -10.85
N SER A 576 5.06 34.49 -9.90
CA SER A 576 4.39 35.79 -10.06
C SER A 576 5.08 36.65 -11.13
N GLU A 577 6.41 36.61 -11.21
CA GLU A 577 7.19 37.28 -12.28
C GLU A 577 6.84 36.77 -13.69
N ARG A 578 6.33 35.54 -13.80
CA ARG A 578 5.90 34.91 -15.07
C ARG A 578 4.41 35.10 -15.36
N GLY A 579 3.72 35.93 -14.58
CA GLY A 579 2.30 36.25 -14.77
C GLY A 579 1.34 35.11 -14.42
N LEU A 580 1.80 34.10 -13.67
CA LEU A 580 1.00 32.97 -13.20
C LEU A 580 0.49 33.23 -11.77
N ALA A 581 -0.65 32.63 -11.42
CA ALA A 581 -1.26 32.82 -10.11
C ALA A 581 -0.41 32.18 -9.00
N SER A 582 -0.29 32.84 -7.85
CA SER A 582 0.41 32.30 -6.68
C SER A 582 -0.28 31.06 -6.12
N GLY A 583 0.50 30.12 -5.60
CA GLY A 583 -0.01 28.89 -5.00
C GLY A 583 -0.57 29.12 -3.60
N LYS A 584 -1.40 28.19 -3.13
CA LYS A 584 -1.88 28.14 -1.75
C LYS A 584 -0.87 27.40 -0.88
N LEU A 585 -0.21 28.12 0.03
CA LEU A 585 0.69 27.57 1.03
C LEU A 585 -0.06 26.69 2.04
N GLY A 586 0.55 25.56 2.43
CA GLY A 586 0.01 24.68 3.48
C GLY A 586 -1.42 24.21 3.18
N TYR A 587 -1.73 23.95 1.92
CA TYR A 587 -3.08 23.61 1.48
C TYR A 587 -3.50 22.26 2.06
N GLU A 588 -4.47 22.32 2.97
CA GLU A 588 -5.05 21.14 3.58
C GLU A 588 -5.99 20.46 2.58
N LEU A 589 -5.54 19.34 2.04
CA LEU A 589 -6.38 18.44 1.26
C LEU A 589 -7.36 17.77 2.22
N ARG A 590 -8.57 18.32 2.29
CA ARG A 590 -9.64 17.85 3.16
C ARG A 590 -10.54 16.87 2.44
N ASP A 591 -10.98 15.85 3.17
CA ASP A 591 -12.04 14.97 2.72
C ASP A 591 -13.33 15.79 2.54
N PRO A 592 -13.88 15.91 1.32
CA PRO A 592 -15.06 16.73 1.07
C PRO A 592 -16.31 16.30 1.85
N ALA A 593 -16.31 15.09 2.43
CA ALA A 593 -17.45 14.53 3.15
C ALA A 593 -17.32 14.63 4.68
N THR A 594 -16.10 14.62 5.23
CA THR A 594 -15.88 14.63 6.69
C THR A 594 -15.20 15.90 7.20
N ASP A 595 -14.72 16.75 6.29
CA ASP A 595 -13.89 17.92 6.58
C ASP A 595 -12.62 17.58 7.39
N GLN A 596 -12.19 16.30 7.34
CA GLN A 596 -10.94 15.87 7.96
C GLN A 596 -9.79 16.05 6.98
N ILE A 597 -8.65 16.53 7.49
CA ILE A 597 -7.42 16.70 6.72
C ILE A 597 -6.88 15.31 6.34
N GLN A 598 -6.78 15.05 5.04
CA GLN A 598 -6.21 13.81 4.49
C GLN A 598 -4.71 13.95 4.25
N ALA A 599 -4.28 15.13 3.82
CA ALA A 599 -2.88 15.51 3.62
C ALA A 599 -2.75 17.03 3.70
N THR A 600 -1.58 17.52 4.06
CA THR A 600 -1.21 18.93 3.88
C THR A 600 -0.25 19.00 2.70
N ILE A 601 -0.46 19.96 1.81
CA ILE A 601 0.36 20.19 0.61
C ILE A 601 1.12 21.49 0.82
N ASP A 602 2.44 21.48 0.64
CA ASP A 602 3.29 22.63 0.92
C ASP A 602 2.92 23.83 0.04
N LEU A 603 2.69 23.58 -1.26
CA LEU A 603 2.15 24.58 -2.18
C LEU A 603 1.23 23.94 -3.21
N ALA A 604 -0.02 24.43 -3.31
CA ALA A 604 -1.03 23.86 -4.19
C ALA A 604 -1.70 24.87 -5.11
N TRP A 605 -2.01 24.43 -6.32
CA TRP A 605 -2.91 25.10 -7.27
C TRP A 605 -4.12 24.21 -7.53
N PRO A 606 -5.16 24.25 -6.67
CA PRO A 606 -6.32 23.37 -6.80
C PRO A 606 -7.08 23.53 -8.13
N ASN A 607 -6.94 24.69 -8.78
CA ASN A 607 -7.59 25.02 -10.05
C ASN A 607 -6.61 25.02 -11.25
N GLY A 608 -5.38 24.51 -11.07
CA GLY A 608 -4.30 24.56 -12.07
C GLY A 608 -3.45 25.85 -12.01
N LEU A 609 -2.25 25.79 -12.60
CA LEU A 609 -1.28 26.91 -12.61
C LEU A 609 -1.69 28.06 -13.52
N PRO A 610 -2.18 27.80 -14.74
CA PRO A 610 -3.11 28.72 -15.37
C PRO A 610 -4.44 28.58 -14.63
N GLU A 611 -4.83 29.62 -13.89
CA GLU A 611 -5.99 29.56 -13.02
C GLU A 611 -7.27 29.23 -13.83
N GLY A 612 -7.91 28.11 -13.53
CA GLY A 612 -9.10 27.64 -14.22
C GLY A 612 -8.83 26.93 -15.56
N GLN A 613 -7.57 26.76 -15.94
CA GLN A 613 -7.14 26.05 -17.15
C GLN A 613 -5.98 25.11 -16.83
N GLY A 614 -6.28 23.84 -16.53
CA GLY A 614 -5.25 22.84 -16.25
C GLY A 614 -5.70 21.83 -15.20
N ARG A 615 -4.85 20.83 -14.95
CA ARG A 615 -5.04 19.91 -13.83
C ARG A 615 -4.56 20.58 -12.54
N PRO A 616 -5.12 20.23 -11.37
CA PRO A 616 -4.57 20.69 -10.09
C PRO A 616 -3.09 20.31 -9.98
N VAL A 617 -2.26 21.20 -9.45
CA VAL A 617 -0.82 20.96 -9.30
C VAL A 617 -0.43 21.11 -7.83
N ALA A 618 0.44 20.24 -7.35
CA ALA A 618 0.93 20.21 -5.98
C ALA A 618 2.46 20.11 -5.96
N LEU A 619 3.10 20.94 -5.14
CA LEU A 619 4.49 20.78 -4.73
C LEU A 619 4.50 20.17 -3.31
N LEU A 620 5.23 19.07 -3.17
CA LEU A 620 5.33 18.26 -1.96
C LEU A 620 6.81 18.06 -1.62
N LEU A 621 7.37 18.99 -0.86
CA LEU A 621 8.77 18.97 -0.42
C LEU A 621 8.89 18.03 0.78
N ASN A 622 9.85 17.09 0.73
CA ASN A 622 10.15 16.18 1.83
C ASN A 622 8.98 15.31 2.36
N GLU A 623 7.89 15.22 1.59
CA GLU A 623 6.67 14.55 2.01
C GLU A 623 6.70 13.03 1.86
N SER A 624 5.89 12.34 2.68
CA SER A 624 5.87 10.87 2.70
C SER A 624 5.30 10.28 1.40
N ALA A 625 5.71 9.06 1.03
CA ALA A 625 5.12 8.33 -0.09
C ALA A 625 3.61 8.04 0.11
N GLU A 626 3.10 8.14 1.33
CA GLU A 626 1.68 8.06 1.64
C GLU A 626 0.97 9.40 1.38
N THR A 627 1.58 10.53 1.76
CA THR A 627 1.12 11.88 1.41
C THR A 627 1.06 12.04 -0.11
N TYR A 628 2.15 11.68 -0.81
CA TYR A 628 2.22 11.71 -2.27
C TYR A 628 1.10 10.89 -2.91
N ARG A 629 0.87 9.66 -2.44
CA ARG A 629 -0.22 8.82 -2.94
C ARG A 629 -1.59 9.43 -2.67
N THR A 630 -1.79 10.06 -1.51
CA THR A 630 -3.05 10.68 -1.12
C THR A 630 -3.36 11.89 -1.99
N VAL A 631 -2.36 12.76 -2.20
CA VAL A 631 -2.48 13.98 -3.01
C VAL A 631 -2.63 13.65 -4.50
N SER A 632 -1.85 12.69 -5.01
CA SER A 632 -1.99 12.18 -6.38
C SER A 632 -3.36 11.52 -6.61
N GLN A 633 -3.89 10.76 -5.64
CA GLN A 633 -5.23 10.18 -5.72
C GLN A 633 -6.35 11.23 -5.71
N ALA A 634 -6.09 12.42 -5.17
CA ALA A 634 -7.00 13.56 -5.25
C ALA A 634 -6.94 14.30 -6.60
N GLY A 635 -6.12 13.83 -7.54
CA GLY A 635 -6.05 14.35 -8.91
C GLY A 635 -5.03 15.47 -9.11
N PHE A 636 -4.16 15.71 -8.14
CA PHE A 636 -3.06 16.66 -8.27
C PHE A 636 -1.89 16.05 -9.06
N ASP A 637 -1.32 16.83 -9.97
CA ASP A 637 0.00 16.57 -10.54
C ASP A 637 1.06 16.95 -9.51
N CYS A 638 1.84 15.96 -9.05
CA CYS A 638 2.64 16.06 -7.82
C CYS A 638 4.12 16.17 -8.15
N HIS A 639 4.74 17.28 -7.79
CA HIS A 639 6.18 17.52 -7.89
C HIS A 639 6.82 17.43 -6.51
N THR A 640 8.00 16.82 -6.42
CA THR A 640 8.68 16.57 -5.14
C THR A 640 9.94 17.42 -4.92
N SER A 641 10.22 18.34 -5.85
CA SER A 641 11.28 19.35 -5.70
C SER A 641 10.94 20.61 -6.48
N VAL A 642 11.52 21.74 -6.05
CA VAL A 642 11.35 23.04 -6.70
C VAL A 642 11.87 23.02 -8.14
N GLU A 643 12.98 22.34 -8.41
CA GLU A 643 13.56 22.22 -9.75
C GLU A 643 12.65 21.44 -10.70
N ALA A 644 12.09 20.32 -10.24
CA ALA A 644 11.17 19.51 -11.04
C ALA A 644 9.88 20.28 -11.36
N PHE A 645 9.41 21.09 -10.41
CA PHE A 645 8.28 21.98 -10.62
C PHE A 645 8.60 23.10 -11.61
N LYS A 646 9.74 23.81 -11.47
CA LYS A 646 10.16 24.86 -12.41
C LYS A 646 10.33 24.33 -13.84
N GLN A 647 10.88 23.12 -13.99
CA GLN A 647 11.00 22.44 -15.29
C GLN A 647 9.63 22.17 -15.93
N TYR A 648 8.66 21.68 -15.13
CA TYR A 648 7.29 21.51 -15.58
C TYR A 648 6.65 22.82 -16.02
N VAL A 649 6.79 23.90 -15.24
CA VAL A 649 6.22 25.20 -15.60
C VAL A 649 6.82 25.73 -16.91
N ASN A 650 8.13 25.64 -17.10
CA ASN A 650 8.75 26.10 -18.34
C ASN A 650 8.33 25.25 -19.55
N ALA A 651 8.36 23.92 -19.43
CA ALA A 651 8.11 23.01 -20.55
C ALA A 651 6.62 22.90 -20.92
N GLU A 652 5.74 22.73 -19.93
CA GLU A 652 4.34 22.34 -20.14
C GLU A 652 3.36 23.52 -19.98
N ILE A 653 3.73 24.57 -19.24
CA ILE A 653 2.85 25.73 -19.00
C ILE A 653 3.22 26.94 -19.87
N LEU A 654 4.52 27.28 -19.92
CA LEU A 654 5.00 28.45 -20.67
C LEU A 654 5.45 28.10 -22.10
N GLY A 655 5.68 26.82 -22.40
CA GLY A 655 6.11 26.35 -23.72
C GLY A 655 7.54 26.77 -24.09
N GLU A 656 8.36 27.12 -23.09
CA GLU A 656 9.78 27.43 -23.24
C GLU A 656 10.57 26.12 -23.29
N PHE A 657 10.91 25.66 -24.50
CA PHE A 657 11.90 24.59 -24.64
C PHE A 657 13.24 25.10 -24.12
N ALA A 658 13.89 24.29 -23.28
CA ALA A 658 15.25 24.55 -22.84
C ALA A 658 16.19 24.52 -24.05
N ASP A 659 16.46 25.70 -24.63
CA ASP A 659 17.60 25.89 -25.52
C ASP A 659 18.88 25.60 -24.73
N SER A 660 19.61 24.61 -25.25
CA SER A 660 21.00 24.22 -24.96
C SER A 660 21.75 25.01 -23.89
N VAL A 661 22.21 24.30 -22.87
CA VAL A 661 23.50 24.62 -22.22
C VAL A 661 24.46 23.46 -22.50
N ALA A 662 25.50 23.82 -23.25
CA ALA A 662 26.68 23.05 -23.59
C ALA A 662 27.63 22.85 -22.40
#